data_AF-A0A385TLJ3-F1
#
_entry.id   AF-A0A385TLJ3-F1
#
_cell.length_a   1.000
_cell.length_b   1.000
_cell.length_c   1.000
_cell.angle_alpha   90.00
_cell.angle_beta   90.00
_cell.angle_gamma   90.00
#
_symmetry.space_group_name_H-M   'P 1'
#
loop_
_entity.id
_entity.type
_entity.pdbx_description
1 polymer ?
#
loop_
_entity_poly.entity_id
_entity_poly.type
_entity_poly.pdbx_seq_one_letter_code
_entity_poly.pdbx_strand_id
1 'polypeptide(L)'
;MQEQNDNEYYVLSPGRAWTEEEKSLVWTKPLTHKVSAEERRITNEIKRNWDRGEMKIANVLLEGDAGSGKTQLAKALSASFRLPYTKFTCFADMDKSDIIGAILPVITSDRMEHFEPADQAALKALYESEGFQSSTEILMEALGISREHASAKMKHVLKLAANASKNEAVEYRFYASEIVRAFQNGYLLEIQEPNVIRDAAVLMALNSALEPAGTLNLPMGIVHRHPDFIAVITANRSYAGSRPLNEALRDRIQHSEKMDLPSKDTMIERAKAKIGCEDDEMLDILASVIILLDQTARTHAIKGVAGMRSYFYWADAVAQGASARESLYHKVIYKITTDPEEIKLLEDALEGQGLMGLLDEIPAEPQSKRRGDAVEITTWEIDMDVDSNPDPQAGEEGIRLKKSAESEGSTIVSSDESAEMESTDSGEEGAPNYHQANPEPMSEEEKQMERDFRRKLNQVSREIVSDSLHRSVKLIVHRPDYDPNLQEEYGRLSQGLMPVVREIAKKTLPLLEHEITAEYAKNQYYGSKFQADSVAYRDFRLFAKKRPPTESPGLVVGLRVDESASMAAFGRLEAAKRAVIAVYEFCQICHIPVLIYGDTADVSRLEQMSIFAYADYDHPDIRDRFRLMGIRARSNNRDGMALRIMAERLAASSKQTKLLISISDGQPKAMEDYTGSLAIQDMQQTLSEYERKGVTFLAAAIGQDKDVISQIYGAERFLDITNLNELPAKLVRIIARYL
;
A
#
# COMPACT_ATOMS: atom_id res chain seq x y z
N MET A 1 4.37 58.64 -15.39
CA MET A 1 3.26 59.12 -14.54
C MET A 1 2.36 57.92 -14.32
N GLN A 2 2.31 57.43 -13.07
CA GLN A 2 1.57 56.27 -12.54
C GLN A 2 1.96 54.87 -13.06
N GLU A 3 3.00 54.30 -12.44
CA GLU A 3 3.07 52.85 -12.20
C GLU A 3 1.89 52.46 -11.31
N GLN A 4 0.97 51.65 -11.84
CA GLN A 4 -0.17 51.13 -11.10
C GLN A 4 0.30 50.00 -10.17
N ASN A 5 0.02 50.16 -8.88
CA ASN A 5 0.09 49.11 -7.86
C ASN A 5 -0.93 48.00 -8.21
N ASP A 6 -0.52 47.00 -8.99
CA ASP A 6 -1.32 45.85 -9.41
C ASP A 6 -1.49 44.78 -8.30
N ASN A 7 -1.98 45.20 -7.14
CA ASN A 7 -2.49 44.30 -6.09
C ASN A 7 -4.04 44.26 -6.16
N GLU A 8 -4.58 44.06 -7.36
CA GLU A 8 -6.04 44.03 -7.59
C GLU A 8 -6.66 42.75 -7.00
N TYR A 9 -7.17 42.87 -5.78
CA TYR A 9 -8.17 41.95 -5.24
C TYR A 9 -9.44 42.06 -6.09
N TYR A 10 -9.87 40.95 -6.69
CA TYR A 10 -11.05 40.88 -7.53
C TYR A 10 -12.20 40.22 -6.78
N VAL A 11 -13.15 41.01 -6.28
CA VAL A 11 -14.30 40.49 -5.56
C VAL A 11 -15.30 39.92 -6.57
N LEU A 12 -15.46 38.59 -6.58
CA LEU A 12 -16.35 37.89 -7.53
C LEU A 12 -17.84 38.23 -7.30
N SER A 13 -18.24 38.41 -6.04
CA SER A 13 -19.63 38.68 -5.64
C SER A 13 -19.70 39.85 -4.65
N PRO A 14 -19.57 41.11 -5.12
CA PRO A 14 -19.42 42.28 -4.26
C PRO A 14 -20.64 42.63 -3.39
N GLY A 15 -21.83 42.12 -3.74
CA GLY A 15 -23.06 42.33 -2.97
C GLY A 15 -23.25 41.37 -1.79
N ARG A 16 -22.33 40.42 -1.58
CA ARG A 16 -22.46 39.40 -0.53
C ARG A 16 -21.87 39.87 0.79
N ALA A 17 -22.67 39.85 1.86
CA ALA A 17 -22.21 40.08 3.22
C ALA A 17 -21.72 38.77 3.82
N TRP A 18 -20.50 38.77 4.34
CA TRP A 18 -19.89 37.65 5.05
C TRP A 18 -20.08 37.81 6.55
N THR A 19 -20.30 36.71 7.27
CA THR A 19 -20.23 36.69 8.74
C THR A 19 -18.80 36.98 9.22
N GLU A 20 -18.62 37.37 10.48
CA GLU A 20 -17.27 37.59 11.04
C GLU A 20 -16.42 36.30 10.98
N GLU A 21 -17.05 35.14 11.18
CA GLU A 21 -16.43 33.83 11.01
C GLU A 21 -15.97 33.60 9.56
N GLU A 22 -16.83 33.84 8.57
CA GLU A 22 -16.49 33.70 7.14
C GLU A 22 -15.37 34.65 6.72
N LYS A 23 -15.32 35.86 7.26
CA LYS A 23 -14.24 36.81 6.98
C LYS A 23 -12.90 36.31 7.49
N SER A 24 -12.87 35.65 8.65
CA SER A 24 -11.63 35.09 9.21
C SER A 24 -11.04 33.96 8.35
N LEU A 25 -11.88 33.28 7.56
CA LEU A 25 -11.48 32.22 6.63
C LEU A 25 -10.92 32.75 5.30
N VAL A 26 -11.08 34.04 5.01
CA VAL A 26 -10.47 34.63 3.81
C VAL A 26 -8.97 34.74 4.05
N TRP A 27 -8.20 33.96 3.28
CA TRP A 27 -6.76 33.95 3.47
C TRP A 27 -6.15 35.31 3.15
N THR A 28 -5.14 35.72 3.93
CA THR A 28 -4.38 36.96 3.70
C THR A 28 -3.00 36.62 3.12
N LYS A 29 -2.66 37.22 1.97
CA LYS A 29 -1.34 37.05 1.36
C LYS A 29 -0.25 37.59 2.31
N PRO A 30 0.72 36.78 2.74
CA PRO A 30 1.85 37.27 3.52
C PRO A 30 2.70 38.19 2.65
N LEU A 31 3.45 39.10 3.28
CA LEU A 31 4.37 40.03 2.59
C LEU A 31 5.40 39.30 1.72
N THR A 32 5.73 38.06 2.09
CA THR A 32 6.68 37.19 1.40
C THR A 32 6.08 36.50 0.17
N HIS A 33 4.76 36.59 -0.05
CA HIS A 33 4.10 35.97 -1.19
C HIS A 33 4.38 36.73 -2.48
N LYS A 34 4.99 36.05 -3.45
CA LYS A 34 5.23 36.58 -4.79
C LYS A 34 4.24 35.95 -5.77
N VAL A 35 3.41 36.81 -6.34
CA VAL A 35 2.36 36.42 -7.31
C VAL A 35 3.00 35.75 -8.51
N SER A 36 2.66 34.49 -8.76
CA SER A 36 3.21 33.72 -9.87
C SER A 36 2.49 33.98 -11.20
N ALA A 37 3.11 33.59 -12.32
CA ALA A 37 2.48 33.70 -13.62
C ALA A 37 1.23 32.80 -13.72
N GLU A 38 1.29 31.61 -13.11
CA GLU A 38 0.18 30.65 -12.97
C GLU A 38 -0.99 31.30 -12.21
N GLU A 39 -0.70 31.97 -11.08
CA GLU A 39 -1.71 32.67 -10.28
C GLU A 39 -2.43 33.75 -11.09
N ARG A 40 -1.69 34.57 -11.85
CA ARG A 40 -2.28 35.59 -12.72
C ARG A 40 -3.11 34.97 -13.83
N ARG A 41 -2.63 33.89 -14.47
CA ARG A 41 -3.37 33.16 -15.51
C ARG A 41 -4.70 32.65 -14.98
N ILE A 42 -4.69 31.89 -13.89
CA ILE A 42 -5.91 31.31 -13.29
C ILE A 42 -6.87 32.41 -12.85
N THR A 43 -6.38 33.45 -12.19
CA THR A 43 -7.20 34.58 -11.71
C THR A 43 -7.89 35.29 -12.88
N ASN A 44 -7.15 35.57 -13.96
CA ASN A 44 -7.69 36.23 -15.14
C ASN A 44 -8.69 35.35 -15.89
N GLU A 45 -8.43 34.05 -15.97
CA GLU A 45 -9.29 33.10 -16.68
C GLU A 45 -10.63 32.91 -15.94
N ILE A 46 -10.61 32.78 -14.61
CA ILE A 46 -11.84 32.74 -13.79
C ILE A 46 -12.59 34.06 -13.91
N LYS A 47 -11.90 35.21 -13.76
CA LYS A 47 -12.51 36.55 -13.90
C LYS A 47 -13.21 36.73 -15.23
N ARG A 48 -12.58 36.31 -16.33
CA ARG A 48 -13.12 36.47 -17.69
C ARG A 48 -14.38 35.63 -17.93
N ASN A 49 -14.51 34.50 -17.25
CA ASN A 49 -15.57 33.53 -17.49
C ASN A 49 -16.60 33.44 -16.35
N TRP A 50 -16.49 34.26 -15.29
CA TRP A 50 -17.30 34.15 -14.08
C TRP A 50 -18.82 34.22 -14.32
N ASP A 51 -19.25 35.13 -15.21
CA ASP A 51 -20.67 35.39 -15.51
C ASP A 51 -21.18 34.68 -16.77
N ARG A 52 -20.43 33.70 -17.31
CA ARG A 52 -20.74 33.04 -18.59
C ARG A 52 -21.63 31.80 -18.50
N GLY A 53 -22.49 31.72 -17.47
CA GLY A 53 -23.44 30.62 -17.31
C GLY A 53 -22.76 29.25 -17.32
N GLU A 54 -23.06 28.42 -18.33
CA GLU A 54 -22.48 27.07 -18.50
C GLU A 54 -20.96 27.07 -18.77
N MET A 55 -20.41 28.16 -19.32
CA MET A 55 -18.97 28.29 -19.58
C MET A 55 -18.19 28.83 -18.36
N LYS A 56 -18.81 28.84 -17.18
CA LYS A 56 -18.18 29.30 -15.94
C LYS A 56 -17.06 28.36 -15.52
N ILE A 57 -15.90 28.94 -15.22
CA ILE A 57 -14.75 28.20 -14.68
C ILE A 57 -14.82 28.25 -13.16
N ALA A 58 -15.11 27.11 -12.56
CA ALA A 58 -15.29 26.97 -11.11
C ALA A 58 -14.55 25.77 -10.51
N ASN A 59 -14.02 24.87 -11.34
CA ASN A 59 -13.18 23.75 -10.91
C ASN A 59 -11.80 23.88 -11.57
N VAL A 60 -10.77 23.95 -10.74
CA VAL A 60 -9.37 24.10 -11.15
C VAL A 60 -8.57 22.88 -10.70
N LEU A 61 -7.79 22.29 -11.59
CA LEU A 61 -6.83 21.23 -11.24
C LEU A 61 -5.42 21.79 -11.21
N LEU A 62 -4.73 21.61 -10.09
CA LEU A 62 -3.31 21.90 -9.92
C LEU A 62 -2.58 20.56 -9.80
N GLU A 63 -1.88 20.16 -10.87
CA GLU A 63 -1.21 18.87 -10.95
C GLU A 63 0.31 19.06 -11.03
N GLY A 64 1.05 18.55 -10.05
CA GLY A 64 2.50 18.78 -9.94
C GLY A 64 3.11 18.07 -8.75
N ASP A 65 4.42 18.17 -8.57
CA ASP A 65 5.10 17.38 -7.54
C ASP A 65 4.96 17.95 -6.12
N ALA A 66 5.33 17.13 -5.13
CA ALA A 66 5.26 17.54 -3.73
C ALA A 66 6.12 18.79 -3.49
N GLY A 67 5.51 19.80 -2.86
CA GLY A 67 6.21 21.06 -2.57
C GLY A 67 6.34 22.04 -3.74
N SER A 68 5.65 21.85 -4.88
CA SER A 68 5.62 22.84 -5.98
C SER A 68 4.75 24.08 -5.71
N GLY A 69 4.11 24.18 -4.53
CA GLY A 69 3.33 25.35 -4.13
C GLY A 69 1.83 25.29 -4.44
N LYS A 70 1.29 24.13 -4.84
CA LYS A 70 -0.15 23.93 -5.16
C LYS A 70 -1.10 24.51 -4.11
N THR A 71 -0.91 24.15 -2.83
CA THR A 71 -1.74 24.64 -1.71
C THR A 71 -1.59 26.15 -1.48
N GLN A 72 -0.39 26.71 -1.67
CA GLN A 72 -0.19 28.16 -1.54
C GLN A 72 -0.90 28.91 -2.66
N LEU A 73 -0.92 28.35 -3.86
CA LEU A 73 -1.69 28.90 -4.98
C LEU A 73 -3.20 28.86 -4.70
N ALA A 74 -3.74 27.76 -4.16
CA ALA A 74 -5.15 27.67 -3.77
C ALA A 74 -5.54 28.74 -2.74
N LYS A 75 -4.71 28.93 -1.72
CA LYS A 75 -4.87 30.01 -0.72
C LYS A 75 -4.79 31.40 -1.34
N ALA A 76 -3.82 31.63 -2.23
CA ALA A 76 -3.67 32.90 -2.92
C ALA A 76 -4.89 33.25 -3.80
N LEU A 77 -5.54 32.25 -4.41
CA LEU A 77 -6.80 32.44 -5.13
C LEU A 77 -7.94 32.86 -4.19
N SER A 78 -8.05 32.27 -3.00
CA SER A 78 -9.03 32.70 -1.98
C SER A 78 -8.85 34.16 -1.62
N ALA A 79 -7.60 34.58 -1.37
CA ALA A 79 -7.29 35.99 -1.13
C ALA A 79 -7.67 36.87 -2.32
N SER A 80 -7.26 36.50 -3.54
CA SER A 80 -7.55 37.25 -4.77
C SER A 80 -9.05 37.44 -4.99
N PHE A 81 -9.86 36.41 -4.69
CA PHE A 81 -11.31 36.44 -4.92
C PHE A 81 -12.13 36.93 -3.72
N ARG A 82 -11.50 37.08 -2.54
CA ARG A 82 -12.15 37.30 -1.25
C ARG A 82 -13.23 36.27 -0.93
N LEU A 83 -12.95 35.01 -1.24
CA LEU A 83 -13.79 33.88 -0.85
C LEU A 83 -13.20 33.21 0.39
N PRO A 84 -14.03 32.80 1.37
CA PRO A 84 -13.59 31.94 2.46
C PRO A 84 -12.86 30.70 1.91
N TYR A 85 -11.75 30.33 2.52
CA TYR A 85 -10.98 29.14 2.17
C TYR A 85 -11.25 28.02 3.17
N THR A 86 -11.54 26.82 2.65
CA THR A 86 -11.47 25.58 3.42
C THR A 86 -10.72 24.53 2.61
N LYS A 87 -10.21 23.51 3.29
CA LYS A 87 -9.44 22.42 2.69
C LYS A 87 -10.02 21.09 3.14
N PHE A 88 -9.84 20.09 2.28
CA PHE A 88 -10.21 18.73 2.56
C PHE A 88 -9.15 17.78 2.03
N THR A 89 -8.54 17.00 2.91
CA THR A 89 -7.46 16.07 2.55
C THR A 89 -8.00 14.66 2.40
N CYS A 90 -7.88 14.13 1.19
CA CYS A 90 -8.35 12.78 0.89
C CYS A 90 -7.36 11.71 1.37
N PHE A 91 -7.88 10.54 1.72
CA PHE A 91 -7.11 9.39 2.17
C PHE A 91 -7.69 8.07 1.61
N ALA A 92 -6.96 6.97 1.78
CA ALA A 92 -7.25 5.72 1.09
C ALA A 92 -8.58 5.07 1.51
N ASP A 93 -8.83 5.05 2.82
CA ASP A 93 -9.97 4.33 3.43
C ASP A 93 -11.13 5.26 3.78
N MET A 94 -11.25 6.36 3.03
CA MET A 94 -12.36 7.30 3.14
C MET A 94 -13.71 6.65 2.87
N ASP A 95 -14.73 7.13 3.57
CA ASP A 95 -16.11 6.75 3.34
C ASP A 95 -17.00 7.93 2.94
N LYS A 96 -18.26 7.62 2.62
CA LYS A 96 -19.24 8.62 2.19
C LYS A 96 -19.56 9.65 3.29
N SER A 97 -19.43 9.28 4.55
CA SER A 97 -19.68 10.19 5.68
C SER A 97 -18.56 11.22 5.85
N ASP A 98 -17.33 10.91 5.44
CA ASP A 98 -16.25 11.91 5.37
C ASP A 98 -16.55 13.01 4.34
N ILE A 99 -17.22 12.67 3.23
CA ILE A 99 -17.60 13.65 2.18
C ILE A 99 -18.90 14.38 2.50
N ILE A 100 -19.89 13.71 3.06
CA ILE A 100 -21.24 14.25 3.25
C ILE A 100 -21.45 14.83 4.65
N GLY A 101 -20.82 14.24 5.64
CA GLY A 101 -21.11 14.48 7.04
C GLY A 101 -21.74 13.26 7.72
N ALA A 102 -21.87 13.35 9.05
CA ALA A 102 -22.36 12.28 9.89
C ALA A 102 -23.64 12.69 10.63
N ILE A 103 -24.53 11.72 10.87
CA ILE A 103 -25.66 11.90 11.80
C ILE A 103 -25.21 11.35 13.15
N LEU A 104 -25.15 12.21 14.16
CA LEU A 104 -24.74 11.84 15.50
C LEU A 104 -25.94 11.93 16.46
N PRO A 105 -26.11 10.95 17.37
CA PRO A 105 -27.08 11.06 18.44
C PRO A 105 -26.64 12.17 19.43
N VAL A 106 -27.57 13.02 19.81
CA VAL A 106 -27.39 14.07 20.83
C VAL A 106 -27.87 13.54 22.17
N ILE A 107 -27.00 13.61 23.17
CA ILE A 107 -27.33 13.27 24.56
C ILE A 107 -27.64 14.56 25.31
N THR A 108 -28.73 14.59 26.05
CA THR A 108 -29.09 15.71 26.93
C THR A 108 -28.03 15.90 28.03
N SER A 109 -27.78 17.15 28.40
CA SER A 109 -26.75 17.54 29.39
C SER A 109 -26.83 16.73 30.69
N ASP A 110 -28.03 16.46 31.20
CA ASP A 110 -28.29 15.68 32.44
C ASP A 110 -27.76 14.23 32.40
N ARG A 111 -27.71 13.62 31.21
CA ARG A 111 -27.20 12.25 31.04
C ARG A 111 -25.70 12.22 30.79
N MET A 112 -25.15 13.33 30.32
CA MET A 112 -23.73 13.46 30.05
C MET A 112 -22.91 13.35 31.33
N GLU A 113 -23.44 13.86 32.45
CA GLU A 113 -22.82 13.81 33.79
C GLU A 113 -22.51 12.38 34.29
N HIS A 114 -23.15 11.36 33.72
CA HIS A 114 -22.97 9.95 34.12
C HIS A 114 -21.85 9.22 33.35
N PHE A 115 -21.22 9.87 32.36
CA PHE A 115 -20.10 9.30 31.62
C PHE A 115 -18.75 9.67 32.22
N GLU A 116 -17.71 8.93 31.85
CA GLU A 116 -16.33 9.27 32.23
C GLU A 116 -15.94 10.67 31.70
N PRO A 117 -15.10 11.44 32.43
CA PRO A 117 -14.73 12.80 32.04
C PRO A 117 -14.17 12.89 30.61
N ALA A 118 -13.42 11.87 30.18
CA ALA A 118 -12.87 11.79 28.83
C ALA A 118 -13.94 11.53 27.74
N ASP A 119 -15.03 10.81 28.06
CA ASP A 119 -16.15 10.61 27.13
C ASP A 119 -17.08 11.85 27.11
N GLN A 120 -17.24 12.53 28.24
CA GLN A 120 -17.93 13.82 28.32
C GLN A 120 -17.23 14.89 27.48
N ALA A 121 -15.90 15.01 27.61
CA ALA A 121 -15.10 15.94 26.81
C ALA A 121 -15.23 15.66 25.31
N ALA A 122 -15.17 14.37 24.92
CA ALA A 122 -15.34 13.93 23.54
C ALA A 122 -16.72 14.32 22.95
N LEU A 123 -17.80 14.02 23.69
CA LEU A 123 -19.17 14.35 23.28
C LEU A 123 -19.37 15.86 23.22
N LYS A 124 -18.82 16.60 24.19
CA LYS A 124 -18.95 18.05 24.27
C LYS A 124 -18.26 18.71 23.09
N ALA A 125 -17.03 18.30 22.78
CA ALA A 125 -16.30 18.75 21.60
C ALA A 125 -17.07 18.47 20.30
N LEU A 126 -17.65 17.28 20.16
CA LEU A 126 -18.49 16.95 18.99
C LEU A 126 -19.75 17.83 18.90
N TYR A 127 -20.40 18.14 20.03
CA TYR A 127 -21.63 18.94 20.05
C TYR A 127 -21.41 20.43 19.89
N GLU A 128 -20.33 20.96 20.46
CA GLU A 128 -19.93 22.37 20.40
C GLU A 128 -19.23 22.71 19.08
N SER A 129 -18.69 21.72 18.37
CA SER A 129 -18.17 21.92 17.03
C SER A 129 -19.31 22.31 16.08
N GLU A 130 -19.45 23.61 15.82
CA GLU A 130 -20.24 24.12 14.70
C GLU A 130 -19.43 23.95 13.42
N GLY A 131 -19.09 22.68 13.15
CA GLY A 131 -18.01 22.14 12.31
C GLY A 131 -17.06 23.06 11.54
N PHE A 132 -15.80 22.73 11.68
CA PHE A 132 -14.79 23.14 10.72
C PHE A 132 -13.89 21.95 10.34
N GLN A 133 -14.24 20.75 10.81
CA GLN A 133 -13.35 19.59 10.90
C GLN A 133 -14.15 18.29 10.89
N SER A 134 -13.53 17.19 10.43
CA SER A 134 -14.15 15.86 10.51
C SER A 134 -14.39 15.47 11.97
N SER A 135 -15.43 14.67 12.25
CA SER A 135 -15.69 14.15 13.60
C SER A 135 -14.50 13.40 14.22
N THR A 136 -13.62 12.83 13.38
CA THR A 136 -12.37 12.22 13.84
C THR A 136 -11.32 13.27 14.17
N GLU A 137 -11.21 14.35 13.41
CA GLU A 137 -10.28 15.46 13.67
C GLU A 137 -10.67 16.23 14.93
N ILE A 138 -11.96 16.51 15.13
CA ILE A 138 -12.47 17.14 16.35
C ILE A 138 -12.07 16.33 17.59
N LEU A 139 -12.14 15.00 17.51
CA LEU A 139 -11.71 14.12 18.61
C LEU A 139 -10.20 14.02 18.74
N MET A 140 -9.44 14.13 17.64
CA MET A 140 -7.99 14.19 17.70
C MET A 140 -7.53 15.46 18.43
N GLU A 141 -8.09 16.62 18.07
CA GLU A 141 -7.77 17.91 18.67
C GLU A 141 -8.24 17.98 20.13
N ALA A 142 -9.51 17.66 20.39
CA ALA A 142 -10.08 17.78 21.74
C ALA A 142 -9.47 16.80 22.76
N LEU A 143 -8.88 15.69 22.32
CA LEU A 143 -8.35 14.65 23.21
C LEU A 143 -6.84 14.42 23.05
N GLY A 144 -6.17 15.08 22.10
CA GLY A 144 -4.74 14.87 21.81
C GLY A 144 -4.40 13.45 21.37
N ILE A 145 -5.31 12.74 20.69
CA ILE A 145 -5.16 11.32 20.33
C ILE A 145 -4.88 11.12 18.84
N SER A 146 -4.21 10.03 18.47
CA SER A 146 -3.98 9.71 17.05
C SER A 146 -5.29 9.37 16.31
N ARG A 147 -5.31 9.49 14.98
CA ARG A 147 -6.51 9.24 14.15
C ARG A 147 -7.13 7.85 14.37
N GLU A 148 -6.32 6.82 14.56
CA GLU A 148 -6.77 5.46 14.85
C GLU A 148 -7.49 5.39 16.19
N HIS A 149 -6.91 6.01 17.22
CA HIS A 149 -7.51 6.12 18.54
C HIS A 149 -8.76 7.01 18.52
N ALA A 150 -8.78 8.10 17.75
CA ALA A 150 -9.95 8.94 17.55
C ALA A 150 -11.09 8.17 16.89
N SER A 151 -10.81 7.36 15.86
CA SER A 151 -11.80 6.49 15.24
C SER A 151 -12.33 5.44 16.22
N ALA A 152 -11.47 4.86 17.06
CA ALA A 152 -11.87 3.90 18.09
C ALA A 152 -12.72 4.57 19.19
N LYS A 153 -12.30 5.76 19.65
CA LYS A 153 -13.00 6.57 20.66
C LYS A 153 -14.35 7.03 20.14
N MET A 154 -14.45 7.43 18.87
CA MET A 154 -15.71 7.75 18.21
C MET A 154 -16.69 6.58 18.25
N LYS A 155 -16.22 5.35 17.94
CA LYS A 155 -17.05 4.13 18.06
C LYS A 155 -17.50 3.89 19.50
N HIS A 156 -16.62 4.14 20.48
CA HIS A 156 -16.93 4.00 21.90
C HIS A 156 -18.03 4.98 22.32
N VAL A 157 -17.84 6.26 22.02
CA VAL A 157 -18.75 7.35 22.37
C VAL A 157 -20.12 7.18 21.69
N LEU A 158 -20.15 6.79 20.41
CA LEU A 158 -21.39 6.45 19.70
C LEU A 158 -22.13 5.28 20.35
N LYS A 159 -21.40 4.26 20.82
CA LYS A 159 -21.98 3.11 21.52
C LYS A 159 -22.54 3.52 22.89
N LEU A 160 -21.90 4.46 23.60
CA LEU A 160 -22.41 5.02 24.85
C LEU A 160 -23.71 5.82 24.60
N ALA A 161 -23.70 6.70 23.60
CA ALA A 161 -24.87 7.48 23.20
C ALA A 161 -26.06 6.60 22.78
N ALA A 162 -25.80 5.52 22.03
CA ALA A 162 -26.80 4.55 21.62
C ALA A 162 -27.31 3.66 22.78
N ASN A 163 -26.51 3.43 23.81
CA ASN A 163 -26.93 2.64 24.97
C ASN A 163 -27.69 3.46 26.02
N ALA A 164 -27.37 4.74 26.17
CA ALA A 164 -28.07 5.67 27.08
C ALA A 164 -29.49 6.01 26.62
N SER A 165 -29.86 5.62 25.40
CA SER A 165 -31.14 5.90 24.76
C SER A 165 -32.15 4.74 24.80
N LYS A 166 -31.85 3.64 25.51
CA LYS A 166 -32.65 2.40 25.46
C LYS A 166 -34.15 2.52 25.81
N ASN A 167 -34.62 3.64 26.39
CA ASN A 167 -36.02 3.84 26.80
C ASN A 167 -36.67 5.18 26.38
N GLU A 168 -36.00 6.06 25.62
CA GLU A 168 -36.57 7.35 25.18
C GLU A 168 -36.15 7.73 23.75
N ALA A 169 -36.89 8.68 23.14
CA ALA A 169 -36.61 9.15 21.79
C ALA A 169 -35.21 9.78 21.70
N VAL A 170 -34.40 9.28 20.77
CA VAL A 170 -33.04 9.78 20.52
C VAL A 170 -33.12 10.97 19.58
N GLU A 171 -32.63 12.12 20.03
CA GLU A 171 -32.43 13.26 19.15
C GLU A 171 -31.17 13.05 18.31
N TYR A 172 -31.26 13.29 17.01
CA TYR A 172 -30.15 13.14 16.09
C TYR A 172 -29.85 14.48 15.44
N ARG A 173 -28.57 14.90 15.45
CA ARG A 173 -28.09 16.10 14.75
C ARG A 173 -27.18 15.69 13.60
N PHE A 174 -27.40 16.33 12.45
CA PHE A 174 -26.55 16.15 11.28
C PHE A 174 -25.40 17.16 11.31
N TYR A 175 -24.18 16.65 11.17
CA TYR A 175 -22.95 17.43 11.11
C TYR A 175 -22.42 17.38 9.69
N ALA A 176 -22.61 18.47 8.95
CA ALA A 176 -22.14 18.62 7.58
C ALA A 176 -20.60 18.67 7.53
N SER A 177 -20.02 17.99 6.53
CA SER A 177 -18.59 18.05 6.23
C SER A 177 -18.16 19.41 5.68
N GLU A 178 -16.85 19.64 5.62
CA GLU A 178 -16.25 20.82 4.97
C GLU A 178 -16.65 20.97 3.51
N ILE A 179 -16.76 19.84 2.80
CA ILE A 179 -17.19 19.84 1.40
C ILE A 179 -18.63 20.35 1.30
N VAL A 180 -19.53 19.86 2.15
CA VAL A 180 -20.94 20.29 2.13
C VAL A 180 -21.08 21.76 2.51
N ARG A 181 -20.36 22.23 3.53
CA ARG A 181 -20.36 23.65 3.93
C ARG A 181 -19.89 24.56 2.81
N ALA A 182 -18.73 24.25 2.23
CA ALA A 182 -18.19 25.02 1.11
C ALA A 182 -19.14 25.02 -0.08
N PHE A 183 -19.75 23.87 -0.37
CA PHE A 183 -20.69 23.69 -1.46
C PHE A 183 -21.99 24.48 -1.26
N GLN A 184 -22.49 24.57 -0.02
CA GLN A 184 -23.69 25.33 0.37
C GLN A 184 -23.45 26.83 0.41
N ASN A 185 -22.33 27.24 1.00
CA ASN A 185 -22.02 28.62 1.28
C ASN A 185 -21.09 29.23 0.22
N GLY A 186 -20.75 28.53 -0.86
CA GLY A 186 -19.97 29.12 -1.95
C GLY A 186 -18.57 29.56 -1.53
N TYR A 187 -17.84 28.69 -0.86
CA TYR A 187 -16.45 28.93 -0.48
C TYR A 187 -15.49 28.48 -1.60
N LEU A 188 -14.22 28.79 -1.42
CA LEU A 188 -13.15 28.13 -2.16
C LEU A 188 -12.72 26.89 -1.37
N LEU A 189 -13.00 25.70 -1.91
CA LEU A 189 -12.62 24.43 -1.33
C LEU A 189 -11.39 23.87 -2.04
N GLU A 190 -10.31 23.63 -1.28
CA GLU A 190 -9.18 22.84 -1.75
C GLU A 190 -9.39 21.35 -1.48
N ILE A 191 -9.47 20.53 -2.52
CA ILE A 191 -9.53 19.06 -2.40
C ILE A 191 -8.13 18.50 -2.66
N GLN A 192 -7.47 18.00 -1.62
CA GLN A 192 -6.10 17.52 -1.69
C GLN A 192 -6.05 16.01 -1.88
N GLU A 193 -5.21 15.57 -2.81
CA GLU A 193 -4.87 14.16 -3.04
C GLU A 193 -6.07 13.23 -3.32
N PRO A 194 -7.05 13.62 -4.17
CA PRO A 194 -8.20 12.76 -4.48
C PRO A 194 -7.81 11.46 -5.22
N ASN A 195 -6.59 11.40 -5.74
CA ASN A 195 -5.97 10.22 -6.34
C ASN A 195 -5.73 9.07 -5.34
N VAL A 196 -5.76 9.33 -4.04
CA VAL A 196 -5.59 8.29 -3.01
C VAL A 196 -6.91 7.54 -2.73
N ILE A 197 -8.06 8.11 -3.11
CA ILE A 197 -9.38 7.54 -2.81
C ILE A 197 -9.56 6.18 -3.49
N ARG A 198 -9.93 5.17 -2.68
CA ARG A 198 -10.20 3.80 -3.17
C ARG A 198 -11.68 3.51 -3.42
N ASP A 199 -12.58 4.14 -2.67
CA ASP A 199 -14.02 3.87 -2.74
C ASP A 199 -14.69 4.62 -3.91
N ALA A 200 -15.27 3.86 -4.84
CA ALA A 200 -16.03 4.41 -5.97
C ALA A 200 -17.25 5.24 -5.51
N ALA A 201 -17.88 4.90 -4.38
CA ALA A 201 -19.03 5.66 -3.86
C ALA A 201 -18.61 7.07 -3.39
N VAL A 202 -17.41 7.20 -2.84
CA VAL A 202 -16.81 8.48 -2.43
C VAL A 202 -16.50 9.31 -3.68
N LEU A 203 -15.89 8.69 -4.70
CA LEU A 203 -15.63 9.36 -5.98
C LEU A 203 -16.92 9.83 -6.67
N MET A 204 -18.01 9.05 -6.61
CA MET A 204 -19.31 9.46 -7.14
C MET A 204 -19.89 10.68 -6.42
N ALA A 205 -19.76 10.75 -5.09
CA ALA A 205 -20.19 11.92 -4.32
C ALA A 205 -19.36 13.16 -4.70
N LEU A 206 -18.04 13.01 -4.86
CA LEU A 206 -17.16 14.08 -5.28
C LEU A 206 -17.44 14.54 -6.72
N ASN A 207 -17.72 13.61 -7.64
CA ASN A 207 -18.15 13.92 -9.01
C ASN A 207 -19.41 14.79 -9.01
N SER A 208 -20.37 14.47 -8.14
CA SER A 208 -21.61 15.24 -8.01
C SER A 208 -21.35 16.65 -7.47
N ALA A 209 -20.40 16.81 -6.54
CA ALA A 209 -19.99 18.12 -6.03
C ALA A 209 -19.28 18.98 -7.09
N LEU A 210 -18.54 18.35 -8.01
CA LEU A 210 -17.81 19.05 -9.07
C LEU A 210 -18.67 19.42 -10.28
N GLU A 211 -19.91 18.92 -10.40
CA GLU A 211 -20.79 19.36 -11.49
C GLU A 211 -21.17 20.85 -11.34
N PRO A 212 -21.16 21.65 -12.43
CA PRO A 212 -21.51 23.08 -12.37
C PRO A 212 -22.92 23.37 -11.82
N ALA A 213 -23.87 22.46 -12.09
CA ALA A 213 -25.22 22.45 -11.50
C ALA A 213 -25.43 21.24 -10.57
N GLY A 214 -24.34 20.81 -9.92
CA GLY A 214 -24.31 19.63 -9.08
C GLY A 214 -25.30 19.71 -7.92
N THR A 215 -25.75 18.54 -7.48
CA THR A 215 -26.55 18.39 -6.26
C THR A 215 -25.94 17.33 -5.37
N LEU A 216 -26.02 17.57 -4.05
CA LEU A 216 -25.60 16.61 -3.04
C LEU A 216 -26.82 16.11 -2.28
N ASN A 217 -26.99 14.78 -2.28
CA ASN A 217 -28.06 14.11 -1.55
C ASN A 217 -27.61 13.87 -0.11
N LEU A 218 -28.02 14.74 0.80
CA LEU A 218 -27.80 14.61 2.24
C LEU A 218 -28.98 13.87 2.89
N PRO A 219 -28.80 13.27 4.08
CA PRO A 219 -29.91 12.69 4.84
C PRO A 219 -31.02 13.70 5.17
N MET A 220 -30.69 14.99 5.32
CA MET A 220 -31.63 16.07 5.63
C MET A 220 -32.34 16.63 4.38
N GLY A 221 -31.89 16.28 3.18
CA GLY A 221 -32.44 16.81 1.93
C GLY A 221 -31.40 16.98 0.83
N ILE A 222 -31.86 17.50 -0.30
CA ILE A 222 -31.02 17.78 -1.47
C ILE A 222 -30.45 19.19 -1.34
N VAL A 223 -29.15 19.31 -1.55
CA VAL A 223 -28.43 20.57 -1.52
C VAL A 223 -27.93 20.90 -2.92
N HIS A 224 -28.06 22.17 -3.29
CA HIS A 224 -27.61 22.69 -4.58
C HIS A 224 -26.27 23.41 -4.45
N ARG A 225 -25.44 23.31 -5.50
CA ARG A 225 -24.17 24.02 -5.58
C ARG A 225 -24.40 25.52 -5.51
N HIS A 226 -23.72 26.20 -4.59
CA HIS A 226 -23.75 27.66 -4.52
C HIS A 226 -23.07 28.26 -5.77
N PRO A 227 -23.60 29.34 -6.38
CA PRO A 227 -23.01 29.97 -7.56
C PRO A 227 -21.54 30.38 -7.38
N ASP A 228 -21.16 30.84 -6.19
CA ASP A 228 -19.79 31.27 -5.87
C ASP A 228 -18.83 30.15 -5.48
N PHE A 229 -19.28 28.89 -5.45
CA PHE A 229 -18.44 27.76 -5.05
C PHE A 229 -17.33 27.48 -6.08
N ILE A 230 -16.08 27.55 -5.63
CA ILE A 230 -14.89 27.21 -6.41
C ILE A 230 -14.22 25.98 -5.80
N ALA A 231 -13.97 24.95 -6.61
CA ALA A 231 -13.21 23.79 -6.22
C ALA A 231 -11.79 23.86 -6.80
N VAL A 232 -10.77 23.77 -5.95
CA VAL A 232 -9.36 23.67 -6.37
C VAL A 232 -8.85 22.27 -5.99
N ILE A 233 -8.59 21.45 -6.99
CA ILE A 233 -8.13 20.08 -6.81
C ILE A 233 -6.61 20.09 -6.88
N THR A 234 -5.92 19.57 -5.86
CA THR A 234 -4.46 19.46 -5.85
C THR A 234 -4.05 17.99 -5.89
N ALA A 235 -3.26 17.61 -6.90
CA ALA A 235 -2.83 16.23 -7.10
C ALA A 235 -1.32 16.14 -7.35
N ASN A 236 -0.71 15.08 -6.81
CA ASN A 236 0.70 14.72 -7.04
C ASN A 236 0.79 13.74 -8.22
N ARG A 237 1.81 13.88 -9.08
CA ARG A 237 1.98 13.08 -10.31
C ARG A 237 2.62 11.71 -10.07
N SER A 238 3.56 11.65 -9.12
CA SER A 238 4.45 10.51 -8.93
C SER A 238 4.54 10.14 -7.45
N TYR A 239 3.41 9.86 -6.81
CA TYR A 239 3.38 9.47 -5.39
C TYR A 239 3.11 7.96 -5.26
N ALA A 240 3.90 7.25 -4.44
CA ALA A 240 3.68 5.84 -4.17
C ALA A 240 2.29 5.64 -3.53
N GLY A 241 1.45 4.77 -4.11
CA GLY A 241 0.08 4.55 -3.66
C GLY A 241 -0.97 5.52 -4.23
N SER A 242 -0.57 6.47 -5.09
CA SER A 242 -1.52 7.31 -5.82
C SER A 242 -1.97 6.69 -7.14
N ARG A 243 -3.28 6.76 -7.41
CA ARG A 243 -3.86 6.32 -8.69
C ARG A 243 -3.86 7.46 -9.70
N PRO A 244 -3.90 7.20 -11.01
CA PRO A 244 -4.27 8.26 -11.96
C PRO A 244 -5.62 8.87 -11.56
N LEU A 245 -5.74 10.19 -11.68
CA LEU A 245 -6.99 10.89 -11.40
C LEU A 245 -8.11 10.30 -12.24
N ASN A 246 -9.25 9.99 -11.62
CA ASN A 246 -10.40 9.39 -12.30
C ASN A 246 -10.83 10.24 -13.51
N GLU A 247 -11.04 9.61 -14.66
CA GLU A 247 -11.46 10.28 -15.91
C GLU A 247 -12.72 11.12 -15.73
N ALA A 248 -13.68 10.65 -14.92
CA ALA A 248 -14.91 11.40 -14.63
C ALA A 248 -14.65 12.68 -13.82
N LEU A 249 -13.67 12.67 -12.91
CA LEU A 249 -13.25 13.89 -12.21
C LEU A 249 -12.53 14.83 -13.18
N ARG A 250 -11.66 14.28 -14.03
CA ARG A 250 -10.88 15.03 -15.02
C ARG A 250 -11.76 15.75 -16.04
N ASP A 251 -12.86 15.12 -16.49
CA ASP A 251 -13.82 15.71 -17.44
C ASP A 251 -14.61 16.91 -16.85
N ARG A 252 -14.75 16.98 -15.52
CA ARG A 252 -15.46 18.07 -14.81
C ARG A 252 -14.57 19.26 -14.48
N ILE A 253 -13.30 19.23 -14.86
CA ILE A 253 -12.33 20.29 -14.61
C ILE A 253 -12.30 21.24 -15.80
N GLN A 254 -12.58 22.53 -15.57
CA GLN A 254 -12.57 23.52 -16.66
C GLN A 254 -11.19 24.15 -16.88
N HIS A 255 -10.35 24.22 -15.85
CA HIS A 255 -8.97 24.72 -15.96
C HIS A 255 -7.98 23.75 -15.32
N SER A 256 -6.91 23.40 -16.04
CA SER A 256 -5.83 22.57 -15.50
C SER A 256 -4.49 23.28 -15.63
N GLU A 257 -3.74 23.35 -14.54
CA GLU A 257 -2.41 23.94 -14.49
C GLU A 257 -1.37 22.90 -14.05
N LYS A 258 -0.26 22.85 -14.78
CA LYS A 258 0.92 22.05 -14.42
C LYS A 258 1.82 22.84 -13.48
N MET A 259 2.10 22.27 -12.31
CA MET A 259 2.88 22.93 -11.25
C MET A 259 4.25 22.26 -11.07
N ASP A 260 5.22 22.70 -11.86
CA ASP A 260 6.62 22.27 -11.75
C ASP A 260 7.44 23.20 -10.83
N LEU A 261 8.72 22.88 -10.64
CA LEU A 261 9.67 23.82 -10.07
C LEU A 261 9.70 25.10 -10.90
N PRO A 262 9.66 26.28 -10.27
CA PRO A 262 9.72 27.56 -10.98
C PRO A 262 11.14 27.81 -11.53
N SER A 263 11.30 28.87 -12.33
CA SER A 263 12.63 29.26 -12.82
C SER A 263 13.58 29.56 -11.65
N LYS A 264 14.89 29.36 -11.88
CA LYS A 264 15.95 29.61 -10.90
C LYS A 264 15.82 31.00 -10.25
N ASP A 265 15.64 32.05 -11.06
CA ASP A 265 15.45 33.42 -10.57
C ASP A 265 14.26 33.55 -9.62
N THR A 266 13.14 32.87 -9.94
CA THR A 266 11.95 32.85 -9.11
C THR A 266 12.18 32.08 -7.81
N MET A 267 12.99 31.00 -7.85
CA MET A 267 13.36 30.25 -6.65
C MET A 267 14.13 31.15 -5.69
N ILE A 268 15.15 31.85 -6.20
CA ILE A 268 15.99 32.78 -5.45
C ILE A 268 15.14 33.91 -4.87
N GLU A 269 14.33 34.59 -5.69
CA GLU A 269 13.47 35.69 -5.22
C GLU A 269 12.55 35.25 -4.06
N ARG A 270 11.97 34.05 -4.17
CA ARG A 270 11.12 33.49 -3.11
C ARG A 270 11.91 33.10 -1.87
N ALA A 271 13.13 32.58 -2.02
CA ALA A 271 14.00 32.25 -0.90
C ALA A 271 14.41 33.52 -0.14
N LYS A 272 14.84 34.58 -0.85
CA LYS A 272 15.14 35.88 -0.22
C LYS A 272 13.96 36.42 0.57
N ALA A 273 12.78 36.44 -0.05
CA ALA A 273 11.58 36.96 0.61
C ALA A 273 11.21 36.14 1.86
N LYS A 274 11.45 34.83 1.86
CA LYS A 274 11.02 33.93 2.93
C LYS A 274 12.04 33.75 4.06
N ILE A 275 13.32 33.68 3.72
CA ILE A 275 14.44 33.39 4.63
C ILE A 275 15.10 34.71 5.10
N GLY A 276 14.93 35.80 4.35
CA GLY A 276 15.59 37.08 4.63
C GLY A 276 17.10 37.07 4.32
N CYS A 277 17.56 36.08 3.54
CA CYS A 277 18.95 35.98 3.10
C CYS A 277 19.15 36.81 1.82
N GLU A 278 20.21 37.63 1.77
CA GLU A 278 20.60 38.46 0.62
C GLU A 278 21.85 37.93 -0.11
N ASP A 279 22.25 36.68 0.17
CA ASP A 279 23.37 36.03 -0.51
C ASP A 279 22.90 35.35 -1.80
N ASP A 280 22.96 36.12 -2.89
CA ASP A 280 22.50 35.70 -4.22
C ASP A 280 23.34 34.54 -4.76
N GLU A 281 24.64 34.55 -4.50
CA GLU A 281 25.57 33.54 -5.01
C GLU A 281 25.32 32.19 -4.34
N MET A 282 25.18 32.18 -3.01
CA MET A 282 24.77 30.98 -2.28
C MET A 282 23.41 30.47 -2.78
N LEU A 283 22.38 31.32 -2.81
CA LEU A 283 21.03 30.91 -3.23
C LEU A 283 20.98 30.38 -4.67
N ASP A 284 21.83 30.93 -5.55
CA ASP A 284 22.00 30.52 -6.94
C ASP A 284 22.62 29.12 -7.06
N ILE A 285 23.68 28.83 -6.30
CA ILE A 285 24.30 27.49 -6.25
C ILE A 285 23.29 26.46 -5.72
N LEU A 286 22.64 26.77 -4.60
CA LEU A 286 21.66 25.86 -3.98
C LEU A 286 20.46 25.60 -4.92
N ALA A 287 19.99 26.62 -5.65
CA ALA A 287 18.90 26.44 -6.61
C ALA A 287 19.33 25.55 -7.79
N SER A 288 20.57 25.70 -8.28
CA SER A 288 21.13 24.87 -9.35
C SER A 288 21.16 23.39 -8.96
N VAL A 289 21.59 23.11 -7.73
CA VAL A 289 21.65 21.75 -7.18
C VAL A 289 20.26 21.12 -7.12
N ILE A 290 19.25 21.85 -6.62
CA ILE A 290 17.88 21.34 -6.55
C ILE A 290 17.31 21.04 -7.94
N ILE A 291 17.51 21.94 -8.91
CA ILE A 291 17.05 21.73 -10.29
C ILE A 291 17.73 20.51 -10.92
N LEU A 292 19.05 20.35 -10.73
CA LEU A 292 19.77 19.20 -11.25
C LEU A 292 19.28 17.90 -10.62
N LEU A 293 19.13 17.85 -9.29
CA LEU A 293 18.64 16.68 -8.58
C LEU A 293 17.22 16.30 -9.03
N ASP A 294 16.33 17.26 -9.24
CA ASP A 294 14.99 17.01 -9.78
C ASP A 294 15.04 16.41 -11.20
N GLN A 295 15.88 16.96 -12.07
CA GLN A 295 16.04 16.46 -13.45
C GLN A 295 16.64 15.05 -13.48
N THR A 296 17.66 14.79 -12.67
CA THR A 296 18.30 13.47 -12.55
C THR A 296 17.31 12.45 -12.02
N ALA A 297 16.56 12.78 -10.96
CA ALA A 297 15.53 11.90 -10.40
C ALA A 297 14.47 11.52 -11.45
N ARG A 298 13.99 12.48 -12.24
CA ARG A 298 13.04 12.22 -13.33
C ARG A 298 13.63 11.35 -14.44
N THR A 299 14.87 11.60 -14.85
CA THR A 299 15.53 10.90 -15.95
C THR A 299 15.74 9.42 -15.61
N HIS A 300 16.07 9.13 -14.35
CA HIS A 300 16.29 7.77 -13.85
C HIS A 300 15.03 7.12 -13.26
N ALA A 301 13.86 7.76 -13.38
CA ALA A 301 12.59 7.28 -12.83
C ALA A 301 12.62 6.99 -11.31
N ILE A 302 13.43 7.75 -10.56
CA ILE A 302 13.45 7.74 -9.10
C ILE A 302 12.12 8.30 -8.59
N LYS A 303 11.53 7.66 -7.56
CA LYS A 303 10.18 7.99 -7.09
C LYS A 303 10.10 9.33 -6.34
N GLY A 304 11.14 9.75 -5.64
CA GLY A 304 11.12 11.02 -4.90
C GLY A 304 11.46 12.24 -5.75
N VAL A 305 11.27 13.42 -5.16
CA VAL A 305 11.36 14.70 -5.87
C VAL A 305 12.11 15.74 -5.04
N ALA A 306 12.97 16.53 -5.70
CA ALA A 306 13.63 17.68 -5.10
C ALA A 306 12.77 18.96 -5.25
N GLY A 307 11.85 19.20 -4.32
CA GLY A 307 10.91 20.34 -4.40
C GLY A 307 11.41 21.65 -3.77
N MET A 308 10.67 22.75 -3.99
CA MET A 308 10.91 24.07 -3.35
C MET A 308 10.95 24.00 -1.82
N ARG A 309 10.21 23.06 -1.21
CA ARG A 309 10.23 22.87 0.23
C ARG A 309 11.63 22.45 0.71
N SER A 310 12.26 21.48 0.05
CA SER A 310 13.61 21.04 0.39
C SER A 310 14.62 22.16 0.15
N TYR A 311 14.47 22.92 -0.94
CA TYR A 311 15.26 24.12 -1.20
C TYR A 311 15.19 25.13 -0.05
N PHE A 312 13.99 25.50 0.42
CA PHE A 312 13.85 26.47 1.51
C PHE A 312 14.50 26.01 2.81
N TYR A 313 14.27 24.76 3.22
CA TYR A 313 14.85 24.24 4.46
C TYR A 313 16.37 24.05 4.38
N TRP A 314 16.89 23.78 3.18
CA TRP A 314 18.33 23.67 2.97
C TRP A 314 18.99 25.05 2.95
N ALA A 315 18.44 25.99 2.17
CA ALA A 315 18.91 27.37 2.12
C ALA A 315 18.86 28.06 3.49
N ASP A 316 17.80 27.85 4.28
CA ASP A 316 17.70 28.37 5.64
C ASP A 316 18.78 27.77 6.56
N ALA A 317 19.04 26.46 6.47
CA ALA A 317 20.10 25.83 7.26
C ALA A 317 21.49 26.37 6.90
N VAL A 318 21.78 26.56 5.61
CA VAL A 318 23.05 27.14 5.15
C VAL A 318 23.17 28.60 5.58
N ALA A 319 22.11 29.39 5.46
CA ALA A 319 22.07 30.77 5.93
C ALA A 319 22.30 30.90 7.45
N GLN A 320 21.92 29.89 8.23
CA GLN A 320 22.17 29.80 9.68
C GLN A 320 23.58 29.27 10.03
N GLY A 321 24.42 28.97 9.03
CA GLY A 321 25.81 28.54 9.22
C GLY A 321 26.03 27.03 9.17
N ALA A 322 25.07 26.24 8.69
CA ALA A 322 25.32 24.81 8.42
C ALA A 322 26.17 24.64 7.16
N SER A 323 27.04 23.63 7.14
CA SER A 323 27.78 23.24 5.92
C SER A 323 26.79 22.85 4.81
N ALA A 324 26.92 23.48 3.64
CA ALA A 324 26.05 23.24 2.49
C ALA A 324 26.14 21.78 2.02
N ARG A 325 27.35 21.23 1.94
CA ARG A 325 27.60 19.85 1.52
C ARG A 325 27.08 18.81 2.53
N GLU A 326 27.36 18.99 3.82
CA GLU A 326 26.92 18.02 4.84
C GLU A 326 25.40 18.02 5.01
N SER A 327 24.78 19.21 4.95
CA SER A 327 23.33 19.34 5.10
C SER A 327 22.56 18.87 3.86
N LEU A 328 23.16 18.88 2.67
CA LEU A 328 22.53 18.42 1.42
C LEU A 328 21.98 17.00 1.53
N TYR A 329 22.76 16.09 2.12
CA TYR A 329 22.37 14.69 2.26
C TYR A 329 21.06 14.55 3.06
N HIS A 330 21.03 15.11 4.27
CA HIS A 330 19.90 14.97 5.19
C HIS A 330 18.69 15.85 4.83
N LYS A 331 18.91 17.00 4.19
CA LYS A 331 17.83 17.96 3.86
C LYS A 331 17.21 17.70 2.50
N VAL A 332 17.96 17.12 1.55
CA VAL A 332 17.53 16.95 0.16
C VAL A 332 17.64 15.49 -0.28
N ILE A 333 18.85 14.91 -0.39
CA ILE A 333 19.07 13.61 -1.07
C ILE A 333 18.28 12.48 -0.41
N TYR A 334 18.37 12.35 0.92
CA TYR A 334 17.67 11.28 1.66
C TYR A 334 16.14 11.38 1.60
N LYS A 335 15.60 12.55 1.23
CA LYS A 335 14.15 12.74 1.02
C LYS A 335 13.71 12.38 -0.40
N ILE A 336 14.66 12.32 -1.34
CA ILE A 336 14.41 11.86 -2.72
C ILE A 336 14.41 10.33 -2.73
N THR A 337 15.40 9.69 -2.12
CA THR A 337 15.50 8.23 -2.09
C THR A 337 16.35 7.74 -0.92
N THR A 338 16.05 6.52 -0.47
CA THR A 338 16.83 5.78 0.53
C THR A 338 17.61 4.63 -0.09
N ASP A 339 17.50 4.41 -1.41
CA ASP A 339 18.21 3.34 -2.11
C ASP A 339 19.67 3.75 -2.37
N PRO A 340 20.67 2.96 -1.93
CA PRO A 340 22.08 3.33 -2.09
C PRO A 340 22.55 3.49 -3.54
N GLU A 341 21.99 2.73 -4.50
CA GLU A 341 22.35 2.86 -5.92
C GLU A 341 21.77 4.13 -6.52
N GLU A 342 20.52 4.46 -6.18
CA GLU A 342 19.88 5.71 -6.61
C GLU A 342 20.54 6.95 -5.98
N ILE A 343 20.95 6.88 -4.71
CA ILE A 343 21.72 7.95 -4.04
C ILE A 343 23.02 8.20 -4.80
N LYS A 344 23.76 7.14 -5.12
CA LYS A 344 25.04 7.26 -5.83
C LYS A 344 24.85 7.92 -7.20
N LEU A 345 23.78 7.58 -7.93
CA LEU A 345 23.47 8.23 -9.21
C LEU A 345 23.23 9.75 -9.06
N LEU A 346 22.58 10.18 -7.98
CA LEU A 346 22.35 11.59 -7.69
C LEU A 346 23.66 12.31 -7.33
N GLU A 347 24.54 11.66 -6.55
CA GLU A 347 25.86 12.19 -6.19
C GLU A 347 26.78 12.29 -7.41
N ASP A 348 26.85 11.24 -8.23
CA ASP A 348 27.64 11.21 -9.48
C ASP A 348 27.20 12.32 -10.44
N ALA A 349 25.89 12.62 -10.50
CA ALA A 349 25.37 13.73 -11.32
C ALA A 349 25.82 15.11 -10.82
N LEU A 350 25.88 15.31 -9.49
CA LEU A 350 26.36 16.56 -8.89
C LEU A 350 27.87 16.74 -9.09
N GLU A 351 28.64 15.66 -8.97
CA GLU A 351 30.08 15.66 -9.25
C GLU A 351 30.36 15.94 -10.73
N GLY A 352 29.60 15.32 -11.63
CA GLY A 352 29.74 15.50 -13.08
C GLY A 352 29.54 16.95 -13.56
N GLN A 353 28.78 17.78 -12.82
CA GLN A 353 28.63 19.21 -13.10
C GLN A 353 29.51 20.11 -12.23
N GLY A 354 30.37 19.55 -11.38
CA GLY A 354 31.25 20.32 -10.49
C GLY A 354 30.53 21.06 -9.36
N LEU A 355 29.24 20.81 -9.14
CA LEU A 355 28.45 21.50 -8.11
C LEU A 355 28.88 21.10 -6.70
N MET A 356 29.40 19.88 -6.51
CA MET A 356 29.93 19.44 -5.21
C MET A 356 31.13 20.29 -4.74
N GLY A 357 31.98 20.72 -5.67
CA GLY A 357 33.11 21.61 -5.34
C GLY A 357 32.65 23.02 -4.98
N LEU A 358 31.66 23.56 -5.70
CA LEU A 358 31.08 24.88 -5.40
C LEU A 358 30.38 24.92 -4.04
N LEU A 359 29.81 23.81 -3.57
CA LEU A 359 29.22 23.72 -2.24
C LEU A 359 30.25 23.78 -1.11
N ASP A 360 31.50 23.36 -1.36
CA ASP A 360 32.60 23.45 -0.39
C ASP A 360 33.18 24.88 -0.29
N GLU A 361 32.98 25.70 -1.32
CA GLU A 361 33.43 27.10 -1.35
C GLU A 361 32.49 28.04 -0.57
N ILE A 362 31.27 27.59 -0.24
CA ILE A 362 30.32 28.35 0.58
C ILE A 362 30.81 28.34 2.04
N PRO A 363 31.23 29.50 2.60
CA PRO A 363 31.80 29.55 3.93
C PRO A 363 30.75 29.20 5.00
N ALA A 364 31.11 28.32 5.92
CA ALA A 364 30.27 27.93 7.06
C ALA A 364 30.22 29.00 8.19
N GLU A 365 30.62 30.24 7.92
CA GLU A 365 30.71 31.29 8.94
C GLU A 365 29.55 32.31 8.88
N PRO A 366 28.90 32.61 10.02
CA PRO A 366 27.83 33.60 10.08
C PRO A 366 28.37 35.02 9.96
N GLN A 367 28.04 35.74 8.88
CA GLN A 367 28.32 37.17 8.78
C GLN A 367 27.39 38.00 9.70
N SER A 368 27.88 38.27 10.92
CA SER A 368 27.71 39.52 11.71
C SER A 368 26.29 40.12 11.95
N LYS A 369 25.79 39.94 13.19
CA LYS A 369 25.04 40.87 14.09
C LYS A 369 24.29 42.10 13.51
N ARG A 370 22.94 42.06 13.62
CA ARG A 370 21.97 43.00 14.28
C ARG A 370 20.60 42.81 13.58
N ARG A 371 19.44 42.83 14.22
CA ARG A 371 18.95 43.53 15.42
C ARG A 371 17.73 42.76 15.92
N GLY A 372 17.52 42.71 17.23
CA GLY A 372 16.31 42.14 17.82
C GLY A 372 15.06 42.83 17.28
N ASP A 373 14.22 42.06 16.62
CA ASP A 373 12.88 41.76 17.11
C ASP A 373 12.75 40.24 16.99
N ALA A 374 12.42 39.57 18.08
CA ALA A 374 11.96 38.20 18.02
C ALA A 374 10.62 38.22 17.28
N VAL A 375 10.66 38.05 15.97
CA VAL A 375 9.50 37.53 15.24
C VAL A 375 9.64 36.02 15.37
N GLU A 376 8.88 35.46 16.31
CA GLU A 376 8.57 34.04 16.35
C GLU A 376 8.11 33.63 14.95
N ILE A 377 8.99 32.94 14.23
CA ILE A 377 8.57 32.15 13.08
C ILE A 377 7.92 30.92 13.71
N THR A 378 6.60 31.00 13.86
CA THR A 378 5.73 29.84 14.03
C THR A 378 6.14 28.82 12.96
N THR A 379 6.78 27.75 13.42
CA THR A 379 6.73 26.45 12.76
C THR A 379 5.30 26.28 12.28
N TRP A 380 5.12 26.06 10.97
CA TRP A 380 3.88 25.44 10.52
C TRP A 380 3.97 24.01 11.03
N GLU A 381 3.54 23.86 12.28
CA GLU A 381 3.26 22.57 12.89
C GLU A 381 2.29 21.85 11.96
N ILE A 382 2.67 20.63 11.63
CA ILE A 382 1.69 19.58 11.55
C ILE A 382 1.12 19.56 12.97
N ASP A 383 -0.11 20.02 13.15
CA ASP A 383 -0.80 20.06 14.44
C ASP A 383 -0.66 18.69 15.12
N MET A 384 0.27 18.62 16.06
CA MET A 384 0.25 17.72 17.20
C MET A 384 0.32 18.64 18.40
N ASP A 385 -0.85 19.08 18.86
CA ASP A 385 -0.97 19.84 20.09
C ASP A 385 -0.46 19.01 21.26
N VAL A 386 0.71 19.40 21.76
CA VAL A 386 1.08 19.24 23.15
C VAL A 386 1.26 20.65 23.66
N ASP A 387 0.27 21.18 24.39
CA ASP A 387 0.53 22.32 25.25
C ASP A 387 0.06 22.02 26.68
N SER A 388 1.01 22.20 27.58
CA SER A 388 0.90 22.06 29.02
C SER A 388 1.40 23.36 29.61
N ASN A 389 0.48 24.17 30.16
CA ASN A 389 0.87 25.34 30.93
C ASN A 389 1.27 24.96 32.38
N PRO A 390 2.25 25.66 32.97
CA PRO A 390 2.88 25.31 34.23
C PRO A 390 2.16 25.95 35.42
N ASP A 391 2.21 25.29 36.59
CA ASP A 391 2.11 25.98 37.89
C ASP A 391 3.19 25.40 38.82
N PRO A 392 3.87 26.21 39.66
CA PRO A 392 5.17 25.88 40.21
C PRO A 392 5.03 25.19 41.56
N GLN A 393 5.78 24.10 41.79
CA GLN A 393 6.45 23.83 43.06
C GLN A 393 7.37 22.59 42.99
N ALA A 394 8.66 22.87 43.13
CA ALA A 394 9.70 22.12 43.85
C ALA A 394 9.91 20.61 43.57
N GLY A 395 11.16 20.27 43.19
CA GLY A 395 11.75 18.96 43.47
C GLY A 395 12.72 18.47 42.40
N GLU A 396 13.98 18.86 42.52
CA GLU A 396 15.12 18.33 41.77
C GLU A 396 15.25 16.80 41.92
N GLU A 397 15.65 16.11 40.85
CA GLU A 397 16.78 15.16 40.86
C GLU A 397 17.02 14.63 39.44
N GLY A 398 18.04 15.17 38.78
CA GLY A 398 18.56 14.66 37.51
C GLY A 398 19.81 13.82 37.72
N ILE A 399 19.95 12.73 36.97
CA ILE A 399 21.24 12.03 36.83
C ILE A 399 21.47 11.67 35.36
N ARG A 400 22.37 12.45 34.74
CA ARG A 400 23.20 12.15 33.56
C ARG A 400 23.86 10.78 33.70
N LEU A 401 24.16 10.08 32.59
CA LEU A 401 25.45 9.38 32.45
C LEU A 401 25.85 9.17 30.98
N LYS A 402 27.11 9.52 30.71
CA LYS A 402 27.86 9.45 29.45
C LYS A 402 28.45 8.04 29.26
N LYS A 403 28.69 7.68 27.98
CA LYS A 403 29.61 6.62 27.55
C LYS A 403 31.07 7.02 27.82
N SER A 404 31.88 6.06 28.26
CA SER A 404 33.31 5.96 27.95
C SER A 404 33.78 4.51 28.13
N ALA A 405 34.71 4.10 27.27
CA ALA A 405 35.31 2.78 27.18
C ALA A 405 36.55 2.64 28.08
N GLU A 406 37.04 1.39 28.12
CA GLU A 406 38.39 0.89 28.44
C GLU A 406 38.64 0.19 29.79
N SER A 407 39.19 -1.03 29.59
CA SER A 407 40.26 -1.71 30.34
C SER A 407 39.93 -2.71 31.47
N GLU A 408 40.25 -3.97 31.14
CA GLU A 408 40.96 -5.01 31.89
C GLU A 408 40.47 -5.53 33.27
N GLY A 409 40.51 -6.86 33.41
CA GLY A 409 40.75 -7.50 34.72
C GLY A 409 39.95 -8.76 35.09
N SER A 410 40.21 -9.87 34.39
CA SER A 410 40.22 -11.28 34.83
C SER A 410 39.73 -11.73 36.24
N THR A 411 39.00 -12.86 36.28
CA THR A 411 39.12 -14.01 37.24
C THR A 411 38.25 -15.17 36.71
N ILE A 412 38.77 -16.17 35.96
CA ILE A 412 39.36 -17.49 36.33
C ILE A 412 38.50 -18.37 37.26
N VAL A 413 38.37 -19.65 36.84
CA VAL A 413 38.15 -20.96 37.52
C VAL A 413 36.92 -21.65 36.87
N SER A 414 36.96 -22.82 36.22
CA SER A 414 37.95 -23.90 36.05
C SER A 414 37.49 -24.91 34.97
N SER A 415 38.47 -25.42 34.20
CA SER A 415 38.76 -26.79 33.68
C SER A 415 37.63 -27.83 33.57
N ASP A 416 37.57 -28.67 32.53
CA ASP A 416 38.66 -29.51 32.03
C ASP A 416 38.51 -29.90 30.55
N GLU A 417 39.66 -30.00 29.90
CA GLU A 417 39.88 -30.53 28.55
C GLU A 417 39.80 -32.06 28.52
N SER A 418 39.45 -32.62 27.36
CA SER A 418 40.17 -33.78 26.82
C SER A 418 40.26 -33.65 25.31
N ALA A 419 41.51 -33.43 24.87
CA ALA A 419 41.94 -33.39 23.50
C ALA A 419 42.08 -34.80 22.93
N GLU A 420 41.77 -34.95 21.64
CA GLU A 420 42.53 -35.84 20.75
C GLU A 420 42.92 -35.02 19.51
N MET A 421 44.24 -34.87 19.34
CA MET A 421 44.92 -34.34 18.16
C MET A 421 44.80 -35.32 17.00
N GLU A 422 44.72 -34.81 15.76
CA GLU A 422 45.59 -35.35 14.70
C GLU A 422 45.95 -34.32 13.61
N SER A 423 47.27 -34.19 13.47
CA SER A 423 48.15 -33.62 12.44
C SER A 423 47.69 -32.60 11.39
N THR A 424 48.45 -31.52 11.35
CA THR A 424 48.77 -30.65 10.21
C THR A 424 49.42 -31.41 9.04
N ASP A 425 49.05 -31.06 7.81
CA ASP A 425 50.02 -30.98 6.72
C ASP A 425 49.79 -29.71 5.89
N SER A 426 50.88 -29.07 5.50
CA SER A 426 50.93 -27.72 4.94
C SER A 426 51.08 -27.81 3.42
N GLY A 427 50.13 -27.22 2.68
CA GLY A 427 50.22 -27.05 1.23
C GLY A 427 50.75 -25.66 0.86
N GLU A 428 51.81 -25.63 0.05
CA GLU A 428 52.45 -24.47 -0.54
C GLU A 428 51.50 -23.72 -1.49
N GLU A 429 50.89 -22.62 -1.05
CA GLU A 429 50.63 -21.39 -1.83
C GLU A 429 49.89 -20.38 -0.94
N GLY A 430 50.55 -19.28 -0.61
CA GLY A 430 50.01 -18.24 0.27
C GLY A 430 48.92 -17.40 -0.37
N ALA A 431 47.67 -17.87 -0.31
CA ALA A 431 46.47 -17.06 -0.56
C ALA A 431 45.52 -17.15 0.65
N PRO A 432 44.92 -16.03 1.11
CA PRO A 432 43.96 -16.07 2.21
C PRO A 432 42.65 -16.72 1.73
N ASN A 433 42.35 -17.90 2.25
CA ASN A 433 41.02 -18.50 2.14
C ASN A 433 40.03 -17.62 2.93
N TYR A 434 39.21 -16.86 2.23
CA TYR A 434 37.93 -16.43 2.80
C TYR A 434 37.12 -17.70 3.05
N HIS A 435 36.80 -17.98 4.31
CA HIS A 435 35.83 -18.99 4.67
C HIS A 435 34.52 -18.70 3.91
N GLN A 436 34.23 -19.46 2.86
CA GLN A 436 32.86 -19.63 2.41
C GLN A 436 32.13 -20.32 3.56
N ALA A 437 31.23 -19.58 4.20
CA ALA A 437 30.35 -20.10 5.23
C ALA A 437 29.61 -21.33 4.67
N ASN A 438 29.91 -22.50 5.24
CA ASN A 438 29.08 -23.69 5.08
C ASN A 438 27.65 -23.31 5.52
N PRO A 439 26.59 -23.72 4.81
CA PRO A 439 25.23 -23.58 5.31
C PRO A 439 25.09 -24.40 6.59
N GLU A 440 24.70 -23.75 7.68
CA GLU A 440 24.48 -24.43 8.96
C GLU A 440 23.39 -25.52 8.83
N PRO A 441 23.59 -26.71 9.42
CA PRO A 441 22.57 -27.75 9.43
C PRO A 441 21.34 -27.28 10.22
N MET A 442 20.13 -27.66 9.76
CA MET A 442 18.86 -27.30 10.43
C MET A 442 18.89 -27.64 11.93
N SER A 443 18.33 -26.76 12.76
CA SER A 443 18.29 -26.96 14.20
C SER A 443 17.43 -28.18 14.58
N GLU A 444 17.69 -28.80 15.73
CA GLU A 444 16.89 -29.95 16.20
C GLU A 444 15.41 -29.58 16.42
N GLU A 445 15.12 -28.31 16.74
CA GLU A 445 13.76 -27.79 16.86
C GLU A 445 13.06 -27.72 15.50
N GLU A 446 13.74 -27.27 14.45
CA GLU A 446 13.20 -27.23 13.08
C GLU A 446 12.89 -28.63 12.55
N LYS A 447 13.79 -29.61 12.80
CA LYS A 447 13.56 -31.01 12.44
C LYS A 447 12.35 -31.61 13.16
N GLN A 448 12.10 -31.19 14.40
CA GLN A 448 10.95 -31.65 15.16
C GLN A 448 9.64 -31.06 14.64
N MET A 449 9.60 -29.75 14.34
CA MET A 449 8.46 -29.10 13.68
C MET A 449 8.13 -29.75 12.34
N GLU A 450 9.15 -30.09 11.55
CA GLU A 450 8.98 -30.73 10.25
C GLU A 450 8.35 -32.14 10.38
N ARG A 451 8.77 -32.91 11.38
CA ARG A 451 8.20 -34.23 11.68
C ARG A 451 6.74 -34.13 12.09
N ASP A 452 6.38 -33.14 12.90
CA ASP A 452 5.02 -32.94 13.38
C ASP A 452 4.10 -32.41 12.27
N PHE A 453 4.61 -31.54 11.41
CA PHE A 453 3.90 -31.11 10.20
C PHE A 453 3.65 -32.28 9.25
N ARG A 454 4.66 -33.12 9.00
CA ARG A 454 4.51 -34.35 8.19
C ARG A 454 3.45 -35.30 8.78
N ARG A 455 3.40 -35.45 10.11
CA ARG A 455 2.37 -36.27 10.79
C ARG A 455 0.98 -35.69 10.56
N LYS A 456 0.81 -34.37 10.71
CA LYS A 456 -0.45 -33.67 10.45
C LYS A 456 -0.92 -33.89 9.01
N LEU A 457 -0.04 -33.70 8.02
CA LEU A 457 -0.38 -33.91 6.60
C LEU A 457 -0.81 -35.35 6.32
N ASN A 458 -0.13 -36.34 6.90
CA ASN A 458 -0.49 -37.75 6.77
C ASN A 458 -1.86 -38.06 7.37
N GLN A 459 -2.19 -37.48 8.53
CA GLN A 459 -3.48 -37.66 9.16
C GLN A 459 -4.61 -37.07 8.31
N VAL A 460 -4.47 -35.79 7.94
CA VAL A 460 -5.47 -35.06 7.13
C VAL A 460 -5.69 -35.76 5.80
N SER A 461 -4.63 -36.17 5.11
CA SER A 461 -4.77 -36.81 3.79
C SER A 461 -5.46 -38.19 3.88
N ARG A 462 -5.32 -38.92 4.99
CA ARG A 462 -6.03 -40.19 5.22
C ARG A 462 -7.51 -39.97 5.54
N GLU A 463 -7.83 -38.92 6.30
CA GLU A 463 -9.22 -38.55 6.59
C GLU A 463 -9.96 -38.18 5.30
N ILE A 464 -9.35 -37.36 4.43
CA ILE A 464 -9.92 -36.95 3.13
C ILE A 464 -10.23 -38.15 2.23
N VAL A 465 -9.36 -39.15 2.24
CA VAL A 465 -9.49 -40.34 1.38
C VAL A 465 -10.45 -41.39 1.94
N SER A 466 -10.75 -41.33 3.24
CA SER A 466 -11.51 -42.37 3.95
C SER A 466 -12.92 -42.60 3.41
N ASP A 467 -13.54 -41.57 2.83
CA ASP A 467 -14.90 -41.60 2.24
C ASP A 467 -14.91 -41.87 0.72
N SER A 468 -13.78 -42.29 0.13
CA SER A 468 -13.63 -42.47 -1.31
C SER A 468 -13.34 -43.93 -1.73
N LEU A 469 -13.30 -44.17 -3.05
CA LEU A 469 -12.86 -45.42 -3.66
C LEU A 469 -11.44 -45.86 -3.23
N HIS A 470 -10.65 -44.96 -2.65
CA HIS A 470 -9.29 -45.23 -2.22
C HIS A 470 -9.14 -45.52 -0.71
N ARG A 471 -10.23 -45.77 0.02
CA ARG A 471 -10.21 -46.07 1.48
C ARG A 471 -9.22 -47.18 1.87
N SER A 472 -9.03 -48.19 1.02
CA SER A 472 -8.14 -49.32 1.26
C SER A 472 -6.69 -49.09 0.78
N VAL A 473 -6.37 -47.92 0.22
CA VAL A 473 -5.07 -47.60 -0.36
C VAL A 473 -4.13 -47.07 0.73
N LYS A 474 -2.93 -47.65 0.83
CA LYS A 474 -1.92 -47.21 1.79
C LYS A 474 -1.21 -45.94 1.30
N LEU A 475 -1.57 -44.81 1.91
CA LEU A 475 -1.02 -43.47 1.65
C LEU A 475 0.12 -43.10 2.62
N ILE A 476 1.20 -42.55 2.04
CA ILE A 476 2.28 -41.88 2.76
C ILE A 476 2.52 -40.49 2.15
N VAL A 477 2.54 -39.45 2.99
CA VAL A 477 2.94 -38.09 2.64
C VAL A 477 4.38 -37.87 3.09
N HIS A 478 5.23 -37.52 2.14
CA HIS A 478 6.64 -37.18 2.30
C HIS A 478 6.84 -35.68 2.25
N ARG A 479 7.84 -35.20 3.00
CA ARG A 479 8.39 -33.86 2.86
C ARG A 479 9.90 -34.00 2.59
N PRO A 480 10.35 -33.82 1.34
CA PRO A 480 11.75 -34.02 0.98
C PRO A 480 12.69 -33.02 1.64
N ASP A 481 13.88 -33.49 2.02
CA ASP A 481 14.99 -32.64 2.43
C ASP A 481 15.69 -32.02 1.20
N TYR A 482 16.57 -31.04 1.44
CA TYR A 482 17.35 -30.39 0.39
C TYR A 482 18.85 -30.46 0.70
N ASP A 483 19.67 -30.60 -0.35
CA ASP A 483 21.13 -30.66 -0.28
C ASP A 483 21.76 -29.45 -0.99
N PRO A 484 23.03 -29.08 -0.71
CA PRO A 484 23.72 -27.97 -1.39
C PRO A 484 23.71 -28.09 -2.92
N ASN A 485 23.80 -29.30 -3.46
CA ASN A 485 23.72 -29.55 -4.91
C ASN A 485 22.38 -29.11 -5.52
N LEU A 486 21.28 -29.26 -4.78
CA LEU A 486 19.94 -28.84 -5.23
C LEU A 486 19.81 -27.31 -5.19
N GLN A 487 20.56 -26.63 -4.31
CA GLN A 487 20.59 -25.16 -4.26
C GLN A 487 21.28 -24.59 -5.50
N GLU A 488 22.40 -25.17 -5.91
CA GLU A 488 23.09 -24.77 -7.14
C GLU A 488 22.25 -25.05 -8.40
N GLU A 489 21.59 -26.21 -8.46
CA GLU A 489 20.68 -26.56 -9.57
C GLU A 489 19.54 -25.53 -9.67
N TYR A 490 18.96 -25.13 -8.53
CA TYR A 490 17.93 -24.09 -8.46
C TYR A 490 18.46 -22.75 -8.96
N GLY A 491 19.64 -22.33 -8.50
CA GLY A 491 20.28 -21.07 -8.93
C GLY A 491 20.46 -21.01 -10.44
N ARG A 492 20.92 -22.10 -11.05
CA ARG A 492 21.13 -22.19 -12.50
C ARG A 492 19.82 -22.09 -13.30
N LEU A 493 18.78 -22.81 -12.87
CA LEU A 493 17.49 -22.83 -13.58
C LEU A 493 16.68 -21.54 -13.38
N SER A 494 16.75 -20.93 -12.20
CA SER A 494 16.03 -19.69 -11.87
C SER A 494 16.58 -18.47 -12.63
N GLN A 495 17.90 -18.35 -12.80
CA GLN A 495 18.53 -17.22 -13.51
C GLN A 495 17.92 -16.95 -14.89
N GLY A 496 17.62 -17.99 -15.67
CA GLY A 496 17.00 -17.85 -16.99
C GLY A 496 15.51 -17.51 -16.97
N LEU A 497 14.80 -17.81 -15.88
CA LEU A 497 13.35 -17.63 -15.75
C LEU A 497 12.96 -16.30 -15.10
N MET A 498 13.81 -15.78 -14.20
CA MET A 498 13.51 -14.56 -13.43
C MET A 498 13.19 -13.32 -14.28
N PRO A 499 13.84 -13.03 -15.42
CA PRO A 499 13.46 -11.88 -16.25
C PRO A 499 12.02 -11.97 -16.75
N VAL A 500 11.60 -13.16 -17.19
CA VAL A 500 10.24 -13.41 -17.69
C VAL A 500 9.21 -13.33 -16.57
N VAL A 501 9.52 -13.95 -15.42
CA VAL A 501 8.64 -13.94 -14.25
C VAL A 501 8.46 -12.53 -13.70
N ARG A 502 9.55 -11.76 -13.56
CA ARG A 502 9.49 -10.36 -13.10
C ARG A 502 8.74 -9.46 -14.06
N GLU A 503 8.88 -9.65 -15.37
CA GLU A 503 8.14 -8.86 -16.37
C GLU A 503 6.63 -9.09 -16.25
N ILE A 504 6.20 -10.36 -16.11
CA ILE A 504 4.76 -10.68 -15.95
C ILE A 504 4.26 -10.22 -14.57
N ALA A 505 5.03 -10.44 -13.51
CA ALA A 505 4.68 -9.97 -12.16
C ALA A 505 4.52 -8.45 -12.12
N LYS A 506 5.42 -7.67 -12.74
CA LYS A 506 5.33 -6.20 -12.83
C LYS A 506 4.06 -5.72 -13.53
N LYS A 507 3.55 -6.47 -14.51
CA LYS A 507 2.28 -6.19 -15.19
C LYS A 507 1.06 -6.58 -14.35
N THR A 508 1.21 -7.57 -13.47
CA THR A 508 0.10 -8.16 -12.72
C THR A 508 -0.06 -7.55 -11.32
N LEU A 509 1.01 -7.08 -10.68
CA LEU A 509 0.99 -6.43 -9.37
C LEU A 509 -0.02 -5.25 -9.29
N PRO A 510 -0.09 -4.35 -10.30
CA PRO A 510 -1.07 -3.27 -10.29
C PRO A 510 -2.52 -3.78 -10.35
N LEU A 511 -2.79 -4.96 -10.93
CA LEU A 511 -4.14 -5.53 -10.97
C LEU A 511 -4.54 -6.10 -9.61
N LEU A 512 -3.60 -6.69 -8.88
CA LEU A 512 -3.79 -7.23 -7.54
C LEU A 512 -4.05 -6.17 -6.48
N GLU A 513 -3.34 -5.04 -6.54
CA GLU A 513 -3.59 -3.87 -5.69
C GLU A 513 -4.99 -3.25 -5.95
N HIS A 514 -5.65 -3.65 -7.03
CA HIS A 514 -6.94 -3.15 -7.48
C HIS A 514 -8.11 -4.12 -7.23
N GLU A 515 -7.90 -5.31 -6.63
CA GLU A 515 -8.99 -6.20 -6.21
C GLU A 515 -9.79 -5.55 -5.05
N ILE A 516 -10.84 -4.82 -5.41
CA ILE A 516 -11.79 -4.24 -4.47
C ILE A 516 -12.55 -5.39 -3.80
N THR A 517 -12.22 -5.73 -2.55
CA THR A 517 -12.98 -6.75 -1.81
C THR A 517 -14.44 -6.34 -1.69
N ALA A 518 -15.36 -7.17 -2.19
CA ALA A 518 -16.80 -6.93 -2.16
C ALA A 518 -17.48 -7.35 -0.84
N GLU A 519 -16.70 -7.83 0.14
CA GLU A 519 -17.26 -8.37 1.38
C GLU A 519 -17.69 -7.27 2.35
N TYR A 520 -18.96 -7.32 2.74
CA TYR A 520 -19.51 -6.50 3.81
C TYR A 520 -19.53 -7.29 5.11
N ALA A 521 -18.90 -6.76 6.16
CA ALA A 521 -19.15 -7.18 7.52
C ALA A 521 -20.58 -6.75 7.90
N LYS A 522 -21.49 -7.73 8.02
CA LYS A 522 -22.88 -7.53 8.46
C LYS A 522 -22.96 -7.28 9.96
N ASN A 523 -24.10 -6.80 10.43
CA ASN A 523 -24.39 -6.57 11.86
C ASN A 523 -23.39 -5.64 12.55
N GLN A 524 -23.10 -4.50 11.91
CA GLN A 524 -22.34 -3.39 12.46
C GLN A 524 -23.29 -2.29 12.94
N TYR A 525 -22.85 -1.52 13.93
CA TYR A 525 -23.62 -0.38 14.45
C TYR A 525 -23.67 0.80 13.46
N TYR A 526 -22.76 0.82 12.48
CA TYR A 526 -22.66 1.80 11.41
C TYR A 526 -22.00 1.15 10.18
N GLY A 527 -22.27 1.65 8.98
CA GLY A 527 -21.78 1.03 7.75
C GLY A 527 -22.45 1.59 6.50
N SER A 528 -21.88 1.27 5.33
CA SER A 528 -22.28 1.82 4.03
C SER A 528 -23.60 1.28 3.47
N LYS A 529 -24.15 0.19 4.02
CA LYS A 529 -25.44 -0.37 3.62
C LYS A 529 -26.34 -0.65 4.82
N PHE A 530 -27.51 -0.03 4.86
CA PHE A 530 -28.55 -0.32 5.85
C PHE A 530 -29.18 -1.70 5.59
N GLN A 531 -29.27 -2.54 6.62
CA GLN A 531 -29.84 -3.88 6.57
C GLN A 531 -31.21 -3.87 7.26
N ALA A 532 -32.27 -3.70 6.47
CA ALA A 532 -33.65 -3.65 6.97
C ALA A 532 -34.06 -4.94 7.71
N ASP A 533 -33.52 -6.10 7.30
CA ASP A 533 -33.80 -7.39 7.93
C ASP A 533 -33.28 -7.47 9.39
N SER A 534 -32.23 -6.70 9.71
CA SER A 534 -31.64 -6.65 11.04
C SER A 534 -32.43 -5.78 12.03
N VAL A 535 -33.41 -4.98 11.55
CA VAL A 535 -34.26 -4.11 12.38
C VAL A 535 -35.10 -4.89 13.38
N ALA A 536 -35.49 -6.12 13.03
CA ALA A 536 -36.30 -6.99 13.88
C ALA A 536 -35.60 -7.38 15.19
N TYR A 537 -34.28 -7.47 15.20
CA TYR A 537 -33.50 -7.96 16.35
C TYR A 537 -33.29 -6.90 17.43
N ARG A 538 -33.59 -5.61 17.16
CA ARG A 538 -33.44 -4.47 18.10
C ARG A 538 -32.07 -4.40 18.81
N ASP A 539 -31.04 -4.98 18.20
CA ASP A 539 -29.67 -5.03 18.71
C ASP A 539 -28.81 -3.86 18.18
N PHE A 540 -29.45 -2.95 17.43
CA PHE A 540 -28.87 -1.74 16.83
C PHE A 540 -27.73 -1.99 15.84
N ARG A 541 -27.53 -3.24 15.43
CA ARG A 541 -26.53 -3.66 14.44
C ARG A 541 -27.13 -3.65 13.04
N LEU A 542 -27.61 -2.47 12.64
CA LEU A 542 -28.46 -2.30 11.45
C LEU A 542 -27.68 -2.07 10.16
N PHE A 543 -26.36 -2.01 10.21
CA PHE A 543 -25.55 -1.60 9.07
C PHE A 543 -24.53 -2.68 8.70
N ALA A 544 -24.21 -2.75 7.41
CA ALA A 544 -23.11 -3.54 6.90
C ALA A 544 -21.98 -2.61 6.47
N LYS A 545 -20.75 -2.87 6.92
CA LYS A 545 -19.56 -2.09 6.57
C LYS A 545 -18.69 -2.91 5.62
N LYS A 546 -18.29 -2.33 4.49
CA LYS A 546 -17.36 -2.97 3.56
C LYS A 546 -16.01 -3.20 4.27
N ARG A 547 -15.47 -4.41 4.18
CA ARG A 547 -14.15 -4.72 4.75
C ARG A 547 -13.07 -3.99 3.94
N PRO A 548 -12.01 -3.48 4.59
CA PRO A 548 -10.86 -2.96 3.87
C PRO A 548 -10.30 -4.05 2.94
N PRO A 549 -9.72 -3.68 1.78
CA PRO A 549 -9.09 -4.64 0.89
C PRO A 549 -8.06 -5.45 1.68
N THR A 550 -8.20 -6.77 1.67
CA THR A 550 -7.33 -7.66 2.45
C THR A 550 -5.93 -7.63 1.81
N GLU A 551 -4.87 -7.54 2.61
CA GLU A 551 -3.45 -7.48 2.18
C GLU A 551 -2.98 -8.66 1.31
N SER A 552 -3.83 -9.65 1.03
CA SER A 552 -3.46 -10.81 0.23
C SER A 552 -4.49 -11.08 -0.87
N PRO A 553 -4.04 -11.43 -2.10
CA PRO A 553 -4.86 -11.74 -3.26
C PRO A 553 -6.08 -12.60 -2.94
N GLY A 554 -7.20 -12.37 -3.63
CA GLY A 554 -8.38 -13.23 -3.58
C GLY A 554 -8.16 -14.66 -4.11
N LEU A 555 -6.97 -14.95 -4.65
CA LEU A 555 -6.57 -16.21 -5.29
C LEU A 555 -5.71 -17.09 -4.37
N VAL A 556 -5.94 -18.40 -4.42
CA VAL A 556 -5.01 -19.45 -3.98
C VAL A 556 -4.69 -20.40 -5.14
N VAL A 557 -3.44 -20.78 -5.30
CA VAL A 557 -2.97 -21.65 -6.40
C VAL A 557 -2.45 -22.97 -5.86
N GLY A 558 -2.97 -24.08 -6.36
CA GLY A 558 -2.38 -25.41 -6.20
C GLY A 558 -1.74 -25.87 -7.51
N LEU A 559 -0.57 -26.49 -7.42
CA LEU A 559 0.16 -27.08 -8.54
C LEU A 559 0.47 -28.54 -8.24
N ARG A 560 -0.20 -29.44 -8.97
CA ARG A 560 0.06 -30.87 -8.96
C ARG A 560 1.11 -31.21 -10.01
N VAL A 561 2.11 -32.00 -9.65
CA VAL A 561 3.13 -32.51 -10.56
C VAL A 561 3.08 -34.03 -10.59
N ASP A 562 2.75 -34.59 -11.75
CA ASP A 562 2.86 -36.02 -11.98
C ASP A 562 4.33 -36.46 -11.93
N GLU A 563 4.65 -37.38 -11.03
CA GLU A 563 6.00 -37.94 -10.85
C GLU A 563 6.07 -39.42 -11.28
N SER A 564 5.20 -39.84 -12.20
CA SER A 564 5.25 -41.17 -12.83
C SER A 564 6.45 -41.34 -13.77
N ALA A 565 6.76 -42.60 -14.10
CA ALA A 565 7.89 -42.98 -14.96
C ALA A 565 7.83 -42.36 -16.37
N SER A 566 6.63 -42.11 -16.90
CA SER A 566 6.43 -41.55 -18.23
C SER A 566 6.89 -40.09 -18.35
N MET A 567 7.02 -39.39 -17.23
CA MET A 567 7.56 -38.02 -17.16
C MET A 567 9.08 -37.97 -17.36
N ALA A 568 9.80 -39.10 -17.28
CA ALA A 568 11.23 -39.16 -17.57
C ALA A 568 11.57 -38.97 -19.06
N ALA A 569 10.60 -39.17 -19.95
CA ALA A 569 10.82 -39.12 -21.39
C ALA A 569 10.83 -37.67 -21.92
N PHE A 570 11.53 -37.44 -23.04
CA PHE A 570 11.47 -36.22 -23.86
C PHE A 570 11.66 -34.87 -23.12
N GLY A 571 12.42 -34.83 -22.03
CA GLY A 571 12.67 -33.59 -21.27
C GLY A 571 11.43 -33.04 -20.54
N ARG A 572 10.36 -33.83 -20.40
CA ARG A 572 9.09 -33.44 -19.78
C ARG A 572 9.27 -33.05 -18.31
N LEU A 573 10.05 -33.85 -17.56
CA LEU A 573 10.39 -33.56 -16.17
C LEU A 573 11.15 -32.23 -16.01
N GLU A 574 12.10 -31.94 -16.89
CA GLU A 574 12.86 -30.67 -16.83
C GLU A 574 11.95 -29.47 -17.12
N ALA A 575 11.05 -29.61 -18.09
CA ALA A 575 10.03 -28.61 -18.37
C ALA A 575 9.07 -28.40 -17.18
N ALA A 576 8.63 -29.49 -16.54
CA ALA A 576 7.81 -29.44 -15.33
C ALA A 576 8.54 -28.75 -14.16
N LYS A 577 9.82 -29.05 -13.92
CA LYS A 577 10.64 -28.35 -12.92
C LYS A 577 10.71 -26.86 -13.20
N ARG A 578 11.03 -26.45 -14.44
CA ARG A 578 11.09 -25.04 -14.84
C ARG A 578 9.75 -24.32 -14.66
N ALA A 579 8.65 -25.01 -14.95
CA ALA A 579 7.29 -24.52 -14.77
C ALA A 579 6.98 -24.26 -13.29
N VAL A 580 7.30 -25.24 -12.44
CA VAL A 580 7.11 -25.17 -10.99
C VAL A 580 7.91 -24.01 -10.38
N ILE A 581 9.18 -23.83 -10.77
CA ILE A 581 10.00 -22.69 -10.32
C ILE A 581 9.33 -21.37 -10.71
N ALA A 582 8.90 -21.22 -11.96
CA ALA A 582 8.32 -19.96 -12.44
C ALA A 582 7.00 -19.62 -11.73
N VAL A 583 6.15 -20.63 -11.49
CA VAL A 583 4.89 -20.45 -10.73
C VAL A 583 5.19 -20.10 -9.29
N TYR A 584 6.13 -20.79 -8.64
CA TYR A 584 6.52 -20.52 -7.26
C TYR A 584 7.04 -19.09 -7.09
N GLU A 585 8.03 -18.68 -7.89
CA GLU A 585 8.61 -17.33 -7.83
C GLU A 585 7.57 -16.24 -8.16
N PHE A 586 6.69 -16.49 -9.14
CA PHE A 586 5.60 -15.57 -9.46
C PHE A 586 4.64 -15.38 -8.28
N CYS A 587 4.21 -16.48 -7.65
CA CYS A 587 3.33 -16.47 -6.49
C CYS A 587 3.99 -15.77 -5.29
N GLN A 588 5.30 -15.98 -5.07
CA GLN A 588 6.04 -15.28 -4.03
C GLN A 588 6.10 -13.76 -4.26
N ILE A 589 6.40 -13.31 -5.48
CA ILE A 589 6.43 -11.88 -5.84
C ILE A 589 5.05 -11.23 -5.70
N CYS A 590 3.99 -11.96 -6.06
CA CYS A 590 2.61 -11.46 -6.01
C CYS A 590 1.89 -11.72 -4.67
N HIS A 591 2.59 -12.28 -3.67
CA HIS A 591 2.04 -12.67 -2.37
C HIS A 591 0.80 -13.61 -2.45
N ILE A 592 0.76 -14.50 -3.45
CA ILE A 592 -0.31 -15.47 -3.67
C ILE A 592 0.03 -16.76 -2.88
N PRO A 593 -0.84 -17.22 -1.98
CA PRO A 593 -0.66 -18.51 -1.31
C PRO A 593 -0.58 -19.66 -2.32
N VAL A 594 0.44 -20.51 -2.19
CA VAL A 594 0.74 -21.60 -3.14
C VAL A 594 0.88 -22.95 -2.45
N LEU A 595 0.39 -24.01 -3.09
CA LEU A 595 0.50 -25.41 -2.68
C LEU A 595 1.11 -26.22 -3.83
N ILE A 596 2.31 -26.82 -3.66
CA ILE A 596 3.01 -27.54 -4.75
C ILE A 596 3.33 -28.96 -4.34
N TYR A 597 2.56 -29.91 -4.86
CA TYR A 597 2.65 -31.33 -4.49
C TYR A 597 2.97 -32.18 -5.71
N GLY A 598 3.86 -33.16 -5.52
CA GLY A 598 4.10 -34.21 -6.51
C GLY A 598 3.52 -35.55 -6.05
N ASP A 599 3.18 -36.42 -6.99
CA ASP A 599 2.57 -37.70 -6.67
C ASP A 599 3.09 -38.88 -7.51
N THR A 600 3.19 -40.04 -6.87
CA THR A 600 3.45 -41.33 -7.52
C THR A 600 2.72 -42.46 -6.79
N ALA A 601 2.49 -43.56 -7.48
CA ALA A 601 1.83 -44.75 -6.97
C ALA A 601 2.74 -45.98 -7.09
N ASP A 602 2.43 -47.01 -6.30
CA ASP A 602 3.07 -48.33 -6.33
C ASP A 602 4.60 -48.29 -6.09
N VAL A 603 5.05 -47.53 -5.09
CA VAL A 603 6.46 -47.56 -4.63
C VAL A 603 6.75 -48.90 -3.94
N SER A 604 5.80 -49.41 -3.14
CA SER A 604 5.90 -50.73 -2.52
C SER A 604 4.51 -51.30 -2.15
N ARG A 605 4.43 -52.57 -1.73
CA ARG A 605 3.17 -53.16 -1.21
C ARG A 605 2.65 -52.49 0.08
N LEU A 606 3.51 -51.75 0.77
CA LEU A 606 3.16 -50.99 1.98
C LEU A 606 2.91 -49.50 1.67
N GLU A 607 3.28 -49.04 0.48
CA GLU A 607 3.20 -47.66 0.01
C GLU A 607 2.64 -47.64 -1.41
N GLN A 608 1.31 -47.71 -1.47
CA GLN A 608 0.56 -47.79 -2.73
C GLN A 608 0.32 -46.39 -3.32
N MET A 609 0.35 -45.35 -2.49
CA MET A 609 0.30 -43.95 -2.90
C MET A 609 1.28 -43.12 -2.09
N SER A 610 2.05 -42.28 -2.79
CA SER A 610 3.04 -41.38 -2.21
C SER A 610 2.77 -39.96 -2.68
N ILE A 611 2.68 -39.02 -1.75
CA ILE A 611 2.57 -37.59 -2.04
C ILE A 611 3.80 -36.88 -1.50
N PHE A 612 4.45 -36.08 -2.32
CA PHE A 612 5.60 -35.26 -1.96
C PHE A 612 5.15 -33.81 -1.82
N ALA A 613 5.08 -33.32 -0.59
CA ALA A 613 4.76 -31.94 -0.28
C ALA A 613 6.02 -31.07 -0.40
N TYR A 614 6.17 -30.35 -1.52
CA TYR A 614 7.35 -29.51 -1.77
C TYR A 614 7.19 -28.09 -1.23
N ALA A 615 5.99 -27.52 -1.34
CA ALA A 615 5.64 -26.21 -0.79
C ALA A 615 4.19 -26.20 -0.29
N ASP A 616 3.95 -25.53 0.83
CA ASP A 616 2.65 -25.53 1.49
C ASP A 616 2.36 -24.19 2.17
N TYR A 617 1.24 -23.56 1.82
CA TYR A 617 0.88 -22.26 2.38
C TYR A 617 0.53 -22.29 3.87
N ASP A 618 0.23 -23.46 4.45
CA ASP A 618 0.01 -23.58 5.91
C ASP A 618 1.33 -23.46 6.70
N HIS A 619 2.47 -23.71 6.05
CA HIS A 619 3.80 -23.61 6.66
C HIS A 619 4.83 -23.11 5.63
N PRO A 620 4.77 -21.82 5.25
CA PRO A 620 5.64 -21.26 4.23
C PRO A 620 7.09 -21.25 4.71
N ASP A 621 7.98 -21.88 3.95
CA ASP A 621 9.41 -21.88 4.22
C ASP A 621 10.16 -21.31 3.01
N ILE A 622 11.02 -20.33 3.25
CA ILE A 622 11.89 -19.73 2.22
C ILE A 622 12.71 -20.81 1.50
N ARG A 623 13.06 -21.90 2.21
CA ARG A 623 13.83 -23.05 1.72
C ARG A 623 13.02 -24.02 0.87
N ASP A 624 11.69 -23.91 0.81
CA ASP A 624 10.84 -24.74 -0.06
C ASP A 624 11.29 -24.66 -1.52
N ARG A 625 11.86 -23.52 -1.94
CA ARG A 625 12.45 -23.32 -3.27
C ARG A 625 13.47 -24.40 -3.67
N PHE A 626 14.26 -24.87 -2.70
CA PHE A 626 15.28 -25.89 -2.93
C PHE A 626 14.69 -27.30 -2.98
N ARG A 627 13.63 -27.55 -2.20
CA ARG A 627 12.90 -28.83 -2.19
C ARG A 627 12.30 -29.15 -3.56
N LEU A 628 11.87 -28.13 -4.32
CA LEU A 628 11.33 -28.27 -5.67
C LEU A 628 12.27 -29.02 -6.63
N MET A 629 13.60 -28.98 -6.40
CA MET A 629 14.56 -29.68 -7.25
C MET A 629 14.54 -31.21 -7.03
N GLY A 630 13.93 -31.66 -5.93
CA GLY A 630 13.67 -33.06 -5.61
C GLY A 630 12.57 -33.74 -6.43
N ILE A 631 11.90 -33.02 -7.35
CA ILE A 631 10.91 -33.59 -8.29
C ILE A 631 11.60 -34.57 -9.24
N ARG A 632 11.16 -35.82 -9.27
CA ARG A 632 11.76 -36.90 -10.07
C ARG A 632 10.72 -37.91 -10.55
N ALA A 633 10.89 -38.42 -11.77
CA ALA A 633 10.08 -39.51 -12.28
C ALA A 633 10.37 -40.81 -11.50
N ARG A 634 9.31 -41.48 -11.02
CA ARG A 634 9.37 -42.69 -10.20
C ARG A 634 8.59 -43.84 -10.85
N SER A 635 7.42 -44.18 -10.33
CA SER A 635 6.68 -45.40 -10.67
C SER A 635 5.38 -45.06 -11.41
N ASN A 636 4.24 -45.45 -10.86
CA ASN A 636 2.91 -45.28 -11.42
C ASN A 636 2.26 -43.97 -10.93
N ASN A 637 1.02 -43.67 -11.34
CA ASN A 637 0.23 -42.52 -10.89
C ASN A 637 -1.20 -42.92 -10.52
N ARG A 638 -1.76 -42.27 -9.49
CA ARG A 638 -3.15 -42.47 -9.05
C ARG A 638 -3.85 -41.12 -8.93
N ASP A 639 -4.11 -40.53 -10.09
CA ASP A 639 -4.49 -39.14 -10.26
C ASP A 639 -5.73 -38.71 -9.50
N GLY A 640 -6.80 -39.53 -9.49
CA GLY A 640 -8.06 -39.19 -8.81
C GLY A 640 -7.85 -38.94 -7.31
N MET A 641 -7.01 -39.76 -6.68
CA MET A 641 -6.66 -39.63 -5.27
C MET A 641 -5.81 -38.37 -5.01
N ALA A 642 -4.82 -38.10 -5.86
CA ALA A 642 -3.96 -36.92 -5.74
C ALA A 642 -4.76 -35.61 -5.90
N LEU A 643 -5.62 -35.55 -6.92
CA LEU A 643 -6.51 -34.41 -7.18
C LEU A 643 -7.47 -34.18 -6.02
N ARG A 644 -8.06 -35.24 -5.46
CA ARG A 644 -8.97 -35.14 -4.30
C ARG A 644 -8.27 -34.51 -3.09
N ILE A 645 -7.07 -34.96 -2.75
CA ILE A 645 -6.31 -34.45 -1.59
C ILE A 645 -5.98 -32.97 -1.78
N MET A 646 -5.46 -32.58 -2.94
CA MET A 646 -5.13 -31.18 -3.21
C MET A 646 -6.37 -30.29 -3.28
N ALA A 647 -7.44 -30.77 -3.91
CA ALA A 647 -8.68 -30.00 -4.08
C ALA A 647 -9.41 -29.75 -2.75
N GLU A 648 -9.44 -30.72 -1.82
CA GLU A 648 -10.04 -30.49 -0.49
C GLU A 648 -9.26 -29.44 0.30
N ARG A 649 -7.92 -29.43 0.19
CA ARG A 649 -7.10 -28.42 0.85
C ARG A 649 -7.34 -27.02 0.30
N LEU A 650 -7.40 -26.89 -1.03
CA LEU A 650 -7.77 -25.62 -1.66
C LEU A 650 -9.20 -25.19 -1.31
N ALA A 651 -10.14 -26.15 -1.21
CA ALA A 651 -11.53 -25.86 -0.84
C ALA A 651 -11.66 -25.33 0.59
N ALA A 652 -10.82 -25.80 1.52
CA ALA A 652 -10.76 -25.32 2.91
C ALA A 652 -10.21 -23.89 3.04
N SER A 653 -9.57 -23.35 2.00
CA SER A 653 -9.07 -21.97 2.00
C SER A 653 -10.22 -20.95 1.98
N SER A 654 -10.04 -19.85 2.73
CA SER A 654 -10.98 -18.73 2.79
C SER A 654 -10.92 -17.80 1.57
N LYS A 655 -10.07 -18.11 0.58
CA LYS A 655 -9.88 -17.33 -0.65
C LYS A 655 -11.05 -17.50 -1.62
N GLN A 656 -11.36 -16.46 -2.40
CA GLN A 656 -12.50 -16.43 -3.32
C GLN A 656 -12.25 -17.33 -4.54
N THR A 657 -11.10 -17.15 -5.19
CA THR A 657 -10.70 -17.93 -6.36
C THR A 657 -9.74 -19.02 -5.94
N LYS A 658 -10.04 -20.27 -6.31
CA LYS A 658 -9.22 -21.45 -6.01
C LYS A 658 -8.85 -22.12 -7.31
N LEU A 659 -7.58 -22.10 -7.67
CA LEU A 659 -7.08 -22.65 -8.93
C LEU A 659 -6.19 -23.86 -8.66
N LEU A 660 -6.54 -25.03 -9.21
CA LEU A 660 -5.68 -26.22 -9.22
C LEU A 660 -5.17 -26.49 -10.63
N ILE A 661 -3.86 -26.47 -10.82
CA ILE A 661 -3.18 -26.76 -12.07
C ILE A 661 -2.54 -28.14 -11.96
N SER A 662 -2.85 -29.05 -12.89
CA SER A 662 -2.26 -30.40 -12.94
C SER A 662 -1.31 -30.53 -14.13
N ILE A 663 -0.04 -30.76 -13.86
CA ILE A 663 0.98 -31.08 -14.87
C ILE A 663 1.07 -32.60 -14.98
N SER A 664 0.60 -33.16 -16.11
CA SER A 664 0.61 -34.61 -16.36
C SER A 664 0.64 -34.90 -17.86
N ASP A 665 1.00 -36.13 -18.23
CA ASP A 665 0.90 -36.66 -19.57
C ASP A 665 -0.43 -37.41 -19.84
N GLY A 666 -1.31 -37.51 -18.84
CA GLY A 666 -2.70 -37.92 -19.01
C GLY A 666 -2.96 -39.42 -19.00
N GLN A 667 -2.02 -40.23 -18.53
CA GLN A 667 -2.15 -41.69 -18.48
C GLN A 667 -2.27 -42.19 -17.04
N PRO A 668 -3.48 -42.27 -16.46
CA PRO A 668 -3.66 -42.78 -15.10
C PRO A 668 -3.47 -44.30 -15.06
N LYS A 669 -2.51 -44.78 -14.25
CA LYS A 669 -2.18 -46.20 -14.12
C LYS A 669 -1.62 -46.52 -12.75
N ALA A 670 -2.33 -47.36 -11.98
CA ALA A 670 -1.84 -47.93 -10.71
C ALA A 670 -2.37 -49.36 -10.45
N MET A 671 -1.69 -50.13 -9.60
CA MET A 671 -2.04 -51.51 -9.26
C MET A 671 -3.13 -51.60 -8.15
N GLU A 672 -3.90 -52.70 -8.06
CA GLU A 672 -3.93 -53.85 -9.00
C GLU A 672 -4.85 -53.62 -10.22
N ASP A 673 -5.87 -52.74 -10.15
CA ASP A 673 -6.87 -52.55 -11.23
C ASP A 673 -7.21 -51.06 -11.55
N TYR A 674 -6.37 -50.09 -11.17
CA TYR A 674 -6.65 -48.67 -11.45
C TYR A 674 -6.13 -48.27 -12.84
N THR A 675 -6.90 -48.59 -13.89
CA THR A 675 -6.60 -48.24 -15.29
C THR A 675 -7.87 -47.99 -16.11
N GLY A 676 -7.74 -47.33 -17.26
CA GLY A 676 -8.81 -47.21 -18.26
C GLY A 676 -10.04 -46.44 -17.76
N SER A 677 -11.24 -46.98 -18.01
CA SER A 677 -12.51 -46.31 -17.71
C SER A 677 -12.73 -46.04 -16.23
N LEU A 678 -12.25 -46.91 -15.34
CA LEU A 678 -12.38 -46.74 -13.89
C LEU A 678 -11.62 -45.49 -13.41
N ALA A 679 -10.38 -45.30 -13.89
CA ALA A 679 -9.56 -44.17 -13.51
C ALA A 679 -10.07 -42.84 -14.10
N ILE A 680 -10.57 -42.88 -15.34
CA ILE A 680 -11.19 -41.71 -15.98
C ILE A 680 -12.45 -41.28 -15.23
N GLN A 681 -13.33 -42.22 -14.87
CA GLN A 681 -14.56 -41.93 -14.12
C GLN A 681 -14.25 -41.37 -12.73
N ASP A 682 -13.26 -41.92 -12.03
CA ASP A 682 -12.84 -41.44 -10.71
C ASP A 682 -12.31 -39.99 -10.75
N MET A 683 -11.46 -39.67 -11.73
CA MET A 683 -11.01 -38.30 -11.97
C MET A 683 -12.17 -37.36 -12.31
N GLN A 684 -13.04 -37.73 -13.25
CA GLN A 684 -14.20 -36.90 -13.64
C GLN A 684 -15.16 -36.66 -12.48
N GLN A 685 -15.40 -37.67 -11.65
CA GLN A 685 -16.21 -37.55 -10.44
C GLN A 685 -15.58 -36.59 -9.45
N THR A 686 -14.27 -36.70 -9.21
CA THR A 686 -13.51 -35.82 -8.32
C THR A 686 -13.54 -34.38 -8.82
N LEU A 687 -13.26 -34.14 -10.11
CA LEU A 687 -13.34 -32.81 -10.72
C LEU A 687 -14.74 -32.19 -10.51
N SER A 688 -15.80 -32.95 -10.82
CA SER A 688 -17.18 -32.48 -10.68
C SER A 688 -17.58 -32.18 -9.23
N GLU A 689 -17.08 -32.96 -8.27
CA GLU A 689 -17.36 -32.77 -6.85
C GLU A 689 -16.76 -31.46 -6.33
N TYR A 690 -15.51 -31.18 -6.67
CA TYR A 690 -14.77 -30.02 -6.17
C TYR A 690 -15.04 -28.73 -6.97
N GLU A 691 -15.47 -28.84 -8.22
CA GLU A 691 -16.01 -27.69 -8.97
C GLU A 691 -17.24 -27.11 -8.28
N ARG A 692 -18.13 -27.96 -7.75
CA ARG A 692 -19.29 -27.51 -6.95
C ARG A 692 -18.86 -26.84 -5.64
N LYS A 693 -17.68 -27.18 -5.11
CA LYS A 693 -17.06 -26.51 -3.95
C LYS A 693 -16.27 -25.24 -4.33
N GLY A 694 -16.28 -24.84 -5.60
CA GLY A 694 -15.67 -23.60 -6.09
C GLY A 694 -14.18 -23.71 -6.45
N VAL A 695 -13.66 -24.92 -6.72
CA VAL A 695 -12.29 -25.13 -7.21
C VAL A 695 -12.28 -25.20 -8.74
N THR A 696 -11.47 -24.36 -9.37
CA THR A 696 -11.25 -24.35 -10.83
C THR A 696 -10.06 -25.23 -11.18
N PHE A 697 -10.23 -26.16 -12.13
CA PHE A 697 -9.18 -27.08 -12.55
C PHE A 697 -8.62 -26.72 -13.93
N LEU A 698 -7.30 -26.84 -14.08
CA LEU A 698 -6.59 -26.66 -15.36
C LEU A 698 -5.60 -27.81 -15.57
N ALA A 699 -5.65 -28.46 -16.74
CA ALA A 699 -4.67 -29.48 -17.11
C ALA A 699 -3.59 -28.89 -18.02
N ALA A 700 -2.33 -29.00 -17.61
CA ALA A 700 -1.16 -28.71 -18.42
C ALA A 700 -0.64 -30.03 -19.03
N ALA A 701 -1.04 -30.30 -20.28
CA ALA A 701 -0.70 -31.52 -20.98
C ALA A 701 0.75 -31.48 -21.47
N ILE A 702 1.58 -32.42 -21.01
CA ILE A 702 2.96 -32.57 -21.45
C ILE A 702 3.11 -33.89 -22.24
N GLY A 703 2.85 -33.87 -23.54
CA GLY A 703 2.95 -35.07 -24.39
C GLY A 703 2.09 -35.04 -25.66
N GLN A 704 1.95 -36.21 -26.30
CA GLN A 704 1.13 -36.39 -27.51
C GLN A 704 -0.30 -36.88 -27.22
N ASP A 705 -0.62 -37.22 -25.97
CA ASP A 705 -1.89 -37.85 -25.58
C ASP A 705 -3.00 -36.82 -25.30
N LYS A 706 -3.24 -35.94 -26.28
CA LYS A 706 -4.18 -34.81 -26.21
C LYS A 706 -5.64 -35.27 -26.05
N ASP A 707 -6.00 -36.34 -26.73
CA ASP A 707 -7.39 -36.83 -26.78
C ASP A 707 -7.84 -37.40 -25.43
N VAL A 708 -6.93 -38.03 -24.68
CA VAL A 708 -7.22 -38.62 -23.36
C VAL A 708 -7.41 -37.52 -22.31
N ILE A 709 -6.54 -36.51 -22.28
CA ILE A 709 -6.65 -35.38 -21.34
C ILE A 709 -7.92 -34.55 -21.63
N SER A 710 -8.25 -34.34 -22.91
CA SER A 710 -9.48 -33.65 -23.33
C SER A 710 -10.74 -34.38 -22.86
N GLN A 711 -10.74 -35.73 -22.88
CA GLN A 711 -11.84 -36.53 -22.34
C GLN A 711 -11.97 -36.42 -20.81
N ILE A 712 -10.88 -36.22 -20.08
CA ILE A 712 -10.87 -36.16 -18.62
C ILE A 712 -11.25 -34.76 -18.10
N TYR A 713 -10.65 -33.70 -18.62
CA TYR A 713 -10.80 -32.32 -18.11
C TYR A 713 -11.77 -31.45 -18.93
N GLY A 714 -12.13 -31.86 -20.14
CA GLY A 714 -12.99 -31.11 -21.07
C GLY A 714 -12.20 -30.20 -22.03
N ALA A 715 -12.79 -29.92 -23.20
CA ALA A 715 -12.14 -29.24 -24.32
C ALA A 715 -11.74 -27.78 -24.05
N GLU A 716 -12.28 -27.13 -23.02
CA GLU A 716 -11.99 -25.72 -22.70
C GLU A 716 -10.94 -25.54 -21.60
N ARG A 717 -10.47 -26.64 -20.96
CA ARG A 717 -9.65 -26.60 -19.73
C ARG A 717 -8.29 -27.28 -19.85
N PHE A 718 -7.86 -27.57 -21.07
CA PHE A 718 -6.53 -28.10 -21.36
C PHE A 718 -5.63 -27.02 -21.95
N LEU A 719 -4.38 -26.95 -21.49
CA LEU A 719 -3.33 -26.13 -22.08
C LEU A 719 -2.49 -27.00 -23.01
N ASP A 720 -2.57 -26.77 -24.32
CA ASP A 720 -1.69 -27.42 -25.29
C ASP A 720 -0.29 -26.80 -25.24
N ILE A 721 0.68 -27.62 -24.89
CA ILE A 721 2.07 -27.20 -24.81
C ILE A 721 2.89 -28.11 -25.69
N THR A 722 2.83 -27.82 -26.98
CA THR A 722 3.71 -28.44 -27.97
C THR A 722 5.17 -27.96 -27.80
N ASN A 723 5.38 -26.75 -27.24
CA ASN A 723 6.70 -26.19 -26.94
C ASN A 723 6.95 -26.14 -25.42
N LEU A 724 7.75 -27.10 -24.93
CA LEU A 724 8.11 -27.24 -23.51
C LEU A 724 8.83 -26.01 -22.93
N ASN A 725 9.48 -25.19 -23.76
CA ASN A 725 10.17 -23.98 -23.31
C ASN A 725 9.23 -22.82 -22.97
N GLU A 726 8.00 -22.81 -23.52
CA GLU A 726 7.01 -21.75 -23.27
C GLU A 726 6.09 -22.04 -22.07
N LEU A 727 6.11 -23.28 -21.57
CA LEU A 727 5.28 -23.74 -20.46
C LEU A 727 5.34 -22.82 -19.23
N PRO A 728 6.53 -22.39 -18.73
CA PRO A 728 6.62 -21.52 -17.57
C PRO A 728 5.90 -20.18 -17.79
N ALA A 729 6.13 -19.53 -18.94
CA ALA A 729 5.53 -18.24 -19.27
C ALA A 729 4.00 -18.33 -19.47
N LYS A 730 3.51 -19.41 -20.10
CA LYS A 730 2.07 -19.63 -20.31
C LYS A 730 1.33 -19.87 -19.00
N LEU A 731 1.87 -20.69 -18.10
CA LEU A 731 1.25 -20.93 -16.80
C LEU A 731 1.15 -19.67 -15.96
N VAL A 732 2.25 -18.90 -15.87
CA VAL A 732 2.26 -17.64 -15.13
C VAL A 732 1.23 -16.66 -15.71
N ARG A 733 1.11 -16.57 -17.05
CA ARG A 733 0.07 -15.75 -17.71
C ARG A 733 -1.35 -16.21 -17.43
N ILE A 734 -1.59 -17.50 -17.23
CA ILE A 734 -2.93 -18.01 -16.92
C ILE A 734 -3.28 -17.70 -15.47
N ILE A 735 -2.36 -17.92 -14.54
CA ILE A 735 -2.55 -17.50 -13.15
C ILE A 735 -2.86 -16.00 -13.12
N ALA A 736 -2.16 -15.20 -13.92
CA ALA A 736 -2.43 -13.77 -14.08
C ALA A 736 -3.80 -13.39 -14.69
N ARG A 737 -4.53 -14.31 -15.32
CA ARG A 737 -5.91 -14.08 -15.80
C ARG A 737 -6.98 -14.46 -14.78
N TYR A 738 -6.62 -15.31 -13.81
CA TYR A 738 -7.50 -15.73 -12.72
C TYR A 738 -7.31 -14.87 -11.46
N LEU A 739 -6.29 -14.00 -11.48
CA LEU A 739 -6.24 -12.73 -10.76
C LEU A 739 -7.10 -11.72 -11.50
#